data_AF-A0A7S0HVN1-F1
#
_entry.id   AF-A0A7S0HVN1-F1
#
_cell.length_a   1.000
_cell.length_b   1.000
_cell.length_c   1.000
_cell.angle_alpha   90.00
_cell.angle_beta   90.00
_cell.angle_gamma   90.00
#
_symmetry.space_group_name_H-M   'P 1'
#
loop_
_entity.id
_entity.type
_entity.pdbx_description
1 polymer ?
#
loop_
_entity_poly.entity_id
_entity_poly.type
_entity_poly.pdbx_seq_one_letter_code
_entity_poly.pdbx_strand_id
1 'polypeptide(L)'
;MTSGLFTRVTFRVCVDTQFGDSVFVTGNAPILGYWKTDKGFKLETSADKFPAWEGTALIHSGFSLEYKYIIFRNGEVLWETGPVNRSLKTSLEMMIVDDGWFNGIRVGVQIAPMSDQSKENNIVSKDVKTKEGTRDEKVKSVGSDVNSQGVVIVAAILPIKVTKNSAGKYEYEWDHVRAVSKLRNNKKNFKYVGWIGIHVPEEDQAQVKERLIKDWCCYPVFLDQNLAYRVFDIFCQSVLSPLFHHIIELAEEGSESCWQWELWHEYEKVNKVYSDLALMPVSQGGPHSPTDRIWVLDYEMMLVPHYASRKCPSAHIGYSFLSVFPSTEVFRVLPVRIELLCALLCSDLISFDLFEYARHFLHCCSRLLGLEHRSRRGLIGVDFNGRRVNVRCGLIGFDVSGTREMRDSQDVVNMKEQLQKEFEGKTVIVSCDKIDRLSGISLKLTAFESLMRFSSHVWYGKLVLVQLMRRPYSTYAATELLESQRKELEQIQELAGKINDEFPGSVRVIGPYEENPKLRLAYFGLGQLYLNTSVRTGLDWSPFEFVMCSEKQTAPLCVSEFLGCSRVLSGSFSMNPWNVDCVVDAVEKALQLSQADRQQRLKRLYQFVSNYDIDKWAHSILNDISNARKEDSGTPGLGLGPDSRFLRLEANCVYTHLDIPEVVEKYKRSSRRVILLDYGSAYAPHSLVGNLMVDARRYGARGATPSRPDMDFIESIKALAKDERNTVFLLSSQEKAMVQEWFPKETWEQYWANLGVTAENGCFYRWGKATWENLTEELDLSWKERARKLLRMYTDRVHGTYIQEKACSLVWHYADCDQDWGAMQARELTDHLEDILESDEVDVIPGQCRVEVRPKTINKGVAVELLLRTIEKKKPVDFVLCVGDDRSDEDMFALIRDRQRFSEQGNCAVYACTVGLRPSHAGYYLSEMAELRQLLKALQDKSISANRSYSTTDLTLLDSRSSGGNQAPLGRRRPTTPGQKPGATNRRPLEGLIE
;
A
#
# COMPACT_ATOMS: atom_id res chain seq x y z
N MET A 1 -26.21 7.98 33.91
CA MET A 1 -26.67 7.55 32.58
C MET A 1 -25.48 6.93 31.87
N THR A 2 -25.45 5.61 31.75
CA THR A 2 -24.36 4.85 31.11
C THR A 2 -24.35 5.11 29.60
N SER A 3 -23.25 5.66 29.09
CA SER A 3 -22.99 5.86 27.66
C SER A 3 -22.72 4.52 26.97
N GLY A 4 -23.77 3.84 26.53
CA GLY A 4 -23.65 2.64 25.70
C GLY A 4 -23.30 3.02 24.25
N LEU A 5 -22.39 2.27 23.62
CA LEU A 5 -22.10 2.39 22.18
C LEU A 5 -23.30 1.88 21.38
N PHE A 6 -23.71 2.63 20.34
CA PHE A 6 -24.83 2.30 19.45
C PHE A 6 -24.34 2.16 18.01
N THR A 7 -24.90 1.19 17.30
CA THR A 7 -24.68 0.86 15.90
C THR A 7 -25.85 1.37 15.06
N ARG A 8 -25.56 2.01 13.92
CA ARG A 8 -26.57 2.30 12.90
C ARG A 8 -26.80 1.04 12.05
N VAL A 9 -28.02 0.51 12.09
CA VAL A 9 -28.44 -0.66 11.30
C VAL A 9 -29.52 -0.24 10.31
N THR A 10 -29.21 -0.29 9.03
CA THR A 10 -30.14 -0.03 7.93
C THR A 10 -30.74 -1.34 7.45
N PHE A 11 -32.04 -1.52 7.63
CA PHE A 11 -32.79 -2.66 7.11
C PHE A 11 -33.27 -2.33 5.70
N ARG A 12 -33.12 -3.28 4.76
CA ARG A 12 -33.63 -3.16 3.39
C ARG A 12 -34.32 -4.47 2.97
N VAL A 13 -35.54 -4.37 2.45
CA VAL A 13 -36.33 -5.51 1.96
C VAL A 13 -37.14 -5.10 0.73
N CYS A 14 -37.26 -5.98 -0.26
CA CYS A 14 -38.13 -5.81 -1.43
C CYS A 14 -39.51 -6.41 -1.16
N VAL A 15 -40.56 -5.59 -1.30
CA VAL A 15 -41.95 -5.95 -1.00
C VAL A 15 -42.91 -5.39 -2.05
N ASP A 16 -43.76 -6.27 -2.61
CA ASP A 16 -44.88 -5.84 -3.46
C ASP A 16 -46.03 -5.34 -2.58
N THR A 17 -46.17 -4.01 -2.51
CA THR A 17 -47.19 -3.32 -1.71
C THR A 17 -48.21 -2.61 -2.58
N GLN A 18 -49.46 -2.51 -2.11
CA GLN A 18 -50.53 -1.70 -2.72
C GLN A 18 -50.59 -0.31 -2.07
N PHE A 19 -51.22 0.65 -2.76
CA PHE A 19 -51.37 2.00 -2.22
C PHE A 19 -52.14 1.97 -0.89
N GLY A 20 -51.51 2.45 0.19
CA GLY A 20 -52.04 2.40 1.56
C GLY A 20 -51.40 1.34 2.46
N ASP A 21 -50.61 0.43 1.92
CA ASP A 21 -49.83 -0.52 2.72
C ASP A 21 -48.67 0.19 3.45
N SER A 22 -48.23 -0.37 4.57
CA SER A 22 -47.01 0.07 5.27
C SER A 22 -46.17 -1.13 5.71
N VAL A 23 -44.86 -1.05 5.48
CA VAL A 23 -43.90 -2.10 5.83
C VAL A 23 -43.16 -1.70 7.11
N PHE A 24 -43.02 -2.65 8.03
CA PHE A 24 -42.30 -2.49 9.28
C PHE A 24 -41.36 -3.66 9.52
N VAL A 25 -40.34 -3.43 10.35
CA VAL A 25 -39.48 -4.47 10.93
C VAL A 25 -39.71 -4.52 12.43
N THR A 26 -39.95 -5.71 12.96
CA THR A 26 -40.14 -5.95 14.40
C THR A 26 -39.19 -7.04 14.89
N GLY A 27 -38.74 -6.95 16.14
CA GLY A 27 -37.71 -7.84 16.65
C GLY A 27 -37.48 -7.73 18.15
N ASN A 28 -36.45 -8.42 18.65
CA ASN A 28 -36.11 -8.50 20.07
C ASN A 28 -35.42 -7.23 20.63
N ALA A 29 -35.13 -6.22 19.79
CA ALA A 29 -34.58 -4.95 20.24
C ALA A 29 -35.68 -3.94 20.63
N PRO A 30 -35.43 -3.07 21.62
CA PRO A 30 -36.41 -2.07 22.07
C PRO A 30 -36.89 -1.14 20.95
N ILE A 31 -35.98 -0.71 20.06
CA ILE A 31 -36.31 0.16 18.92
C ILE A 31 -37.14 -0.56 17.85
N LEU A 32 -37.15 -1.90 17.85
CA LEU A 32 -37.97 -2.74 16.97
C LEU A 32 -39.25 -3.25 17.65
N GLY A 33 -39.57 -2.72 18.84
CA GLY A 33 -40.85 -2.95 19.50
C GLY A 33 -40.98 -4.24 20.32
N TYR A 34 -39.90 -5.00 20.55
CA TYR A 34 -39.95 -6.28 21.28
C TYR A 34 -41.04 -7.24 20.76
N TRP A 35 -41.05 -7.46 19.44
CA TRP A 35 -42.03 -8.31 18.73
C TRP A 35 -43.49 -7.82 18.77
N LYS A 36 -43.76 -6.61 19.28
CA LYS A 36 -45.10 -6.00 19.21
C LYS A 36 -45.28 -5.27 17.89
N THR A 37 -46.30 -5.67 17.13
CA THR A 37 -46.55 -5.20 15.75
C THR A 37 -46.92 -3.71 15.68
N ASP A 38 -47.60 -3.18 16.71
CA ASP A 38 -47.96 -1.76 16.86
C ASP A 38 -46.76 -0.85 17.16
N LYS A 39 -45.62 -1.44 17.56
CA LYS A 39 -44.37 -0.73 17.91
C LYS A 39 -43.19 -1.11 17.00
N GLY A 40 -43.46 -1.76 15.88
CA GLY A 40 -42.45 -2.07 14.88
C GLY A 40 -41.82 -0.80 14.31
N PHE A 41 -40.59 -0.92 13.82
CA PHE A 41 -39.88 0.18 13.17
C PHE A 41 -40.32 0.29 11.71
N LYS A 42 -40.85 1.46 11.32
CA LYS A 42 -41.42 1.68 9.97
C LYS A 42 -40.31 1.83 8.92
N LEU A 43 -40.49 1.20 7.77
CA LEU A 43 -39.62 1.37 6.61
C LEU A 43 -40.25 2.33 5.61
N GLU A 44 -39.41 3.00 4.81
CA GLU A 44 -39.81 3.97 3.81
C GLU A 44 -39.41 3.50 2.40
N THR A 45 -40.16 3.95 1.41
CA THR A 45 -39.87 3.72 -0.01
C THR A 45 -40.21 4.98 -0.81
N SER A 46 -39.66 5.10 -2.02
CA SER A 46 -39.90 6.19 -2.96
C SER A 46 -40.09 5.64 -4.37
N ALA A 47 -40.61 6.44 -5.30
CA ALA A 47 -40.93 5.97 -6.66
C ALA A 47 -39.72 5.41 -7.43
N ASP A 48 -38.51 5.91 -7.13
CA ASP A 48 -37.22 5.46 -7.64
C ASP A 48 -36.67 4.21 -6.95
N LYS A 49 -37.15 3.90 -5.73
CA LYS A 49 -36.68 2.77 -4.92
C LYS A 49 -37.62 1.57 -4.92
N PHE A 50 -38.92 1.77 -5.21
CA PHE A 50 -39.92 0.70 -5.23
C PHE A 50 -39.51 -0.42 -6.24
N PRO A 51 -39.53 -1.71 -5.85
CA PRO A 51 -40.19 -2.31 -4.67
C PRO A 51 -39.33 -2.40 -3.39
N ALA A 52 -38.17 -1.75 -3.30
CA ALA A 52 -37.32 -1.76 -2.11
C ALA A 52 -37.81 -0.77 -1.04
N TRP A 53 -37.87 -1.27 0.20
CA TRP A 53 -38.21 -0.54 1.42
C TRP A 53 -36.99 -0.52 2.34
N GLU A 54 -36.61 0.65 2.85
CA GLU A 54 -35.46 0.79 3.73
C GLU A 54 -35.69 1.70 4.94
N GLY A 55 -34.92 1.50 6.01
CA GLY A 55 -34.99 2.33 7.21
C GLY A 55 -33.83 2.04 8.16
N THR A 56 -33.34 3.08 8.85
CA THR A 56 -32.15 2.98 9.71
C THR A 56 -32.50 3.14 11.19
N ALA A 57 -32.22 2.12 12.00
CA ALA A 57 -32.42 2.13 13.44
C ALA A 57 -31.08 2.14 14.20
N LEU A 58 -31.07 2.75 15.40
CA LEU A 58 -29.93 2.74 16.31
C LEU A 58 -30.10 1.59 17.32
N ILE A 59 -29.19 0.62 17.29
CA ILE A 59 -29.23 -0.60 18.12
C ILE A 59 -27.91 -0.70 18.88
N HIS A 60 -27.91 -1.11 20.15
CA HIS A 60 -26.68 -1.26 20.93
C HIS A 60 -25.65 -2.13 20.22
N SER A 61 -24.37 -1.73 20.25
CA SER A 61 -23.27 -2.49 19.64
C SER A 61 -22.98 -3.77 20.42
N GLY A 62 -22.76 -4.88 19.72
CA GLY A 62 -22.58 -6.22 20.30
C GLY A 62 -23.86 -6.97 20.64
N PHE A 63 -25.04 -6.39 20.36
CA PHE A 63 -26.35 -6.97 20.62
C PHE A 63 -26.71 -8.05 19.59
N SER A 64 -27.22 -9.19 20.05
CA SER A 64 -27.73 -10.26 19.18
C SER A 64 -29.18 -9.96 18.81
N LEU A 65 -29.37 -9.37 17.63
CA LEU A 65 -30.66 -8.97 17.10
C LEU A 65 -31.37 -10.15 16.44
N GLU A 66 -32.64 -10.35 16.77
CA GLU A 66 -33.57 -11.20 16.03
C GLU A 66 -34.75 -10.36 15.55
N TYR A 67 -35.17 -10.49 14.29
CA TYR A 67 -36.22 -9.67 13.69
C TYR A 67 -36.96 -10.36 12.53
N LYS A 68 -38.11 -9.80 12.15
CA LYS A 68 -38.92 -10.15 10.96
C LYS A 68 -39.57 -8.91 10.36
N TYR A 69 -39.88 -8.98 9.07
CA TYR A 69 -40.67 -7.96 8.39
C TYR A 69 -42.18 -8.25 8.49
N ILE A 70 -42.97 -7.18 8.57
CA ILE A 70 -44.44 -7.23 8.57
C ILE A 70 -45.02 -6.18 7.61
N ILE A 71 -46.15 -6.50 6.99
CA ILE A 71 -46.93 -5.56 6.17
C ILE A 71 -48.26 -5.33 6.86
N PHE A 72 -48.63 -4.08 7.08
CA PHE A 72 -49.98 -3.69 7.43
C PHE A 72 -50.78 -3.42 6.16
N ARG A 73 -51.82 -4.22 5.94
CA ARG A 73 -52.75 -4.09 4.80
C ARG A 73 -54.18 -4.12 5.32
N ASN A 74 -54.94 -3.05 5.09
CA ASN A 74 -56.37 -2.95 5.47
C ASN A 74 -56.68 -3.32 6.94
N GLY A 75 -55.77 -3.03 7.87
CA GLY A 75 -55.94 -3.34 9.30
C GLY A 75 -55.49 -4.76 9.73
N GLU A 76 -55.04 -5.60 8.79
CA GLU A 76 -54.46 -6.91 9.07
C GLU A 76 -52.92 -6.87 8.98
N VAL A 77 -52.25 -7.67 9.82
CA VAL A 77 -50.78 -7.79 9.85
C VAL A 77 -50.37 -9.07 9.11
N LEU A 78 -49.70 -8.91 7.99
CA LEU A 78 -49.08 -10.00 7.24
C LEU A 78 -47.62 -10.15 7.69
N TRP A 79 -47.27 -11.31 8.22
CA TRP A 79 -45.90 -11.63 8.61
C TRP A 79 -45.12 -12.25 7.46
N GLU A 80 -43.83 -11.96 7.42
CA GLU A 80 -42.86 -12.68 6.60
C GLU A 80 -42.94 -14.20 6.86
N THR A 81 -42.97 -14.97 5.77
CA THR A 81 -43.09 -16.44 5.79
C THR A 81 -41.73 -17.10 5.98
N GLY A 82 -41.58 -17.87 7.05
CA GLY A 82 -40.36 -18.60 7.39
C GLY A 82 -40.38 -19.13 8.82
N PRO A 83 -39.93 -20.38 9.06
CA PRO A 83 -40.00 -21.00 10.40
C PRO A 83 -39.00 -20.44 11.41
N VAL A 84 -38.03 -19.62 10.98
CA VAL A 84 -36.95 -19.06 11.83
C VAL A 84 -36.93 -17.54 11.70
N ASN A 85 -36.67 -16.84 12.79
CA ASN A 85 -36.45 -15.38 12.81
C ASN A 85 -35.10 -15.05 12.15
N ARG A 86 -35.00 -13.91 11.45
CA ARG A 86 -33.71 -13.43 10.94
C ARG A 86 -32.85 -13.01 12.14
N SER A 87 -31.54 -13.30 12.11
CA SER A 87 -30.64 -12.97 13.21
C SER A 87 -29.37 -12.27 12.73
N LEU A 88 -28.93 -11.26 13.49
CA LEU A 88 -27.77 -10.42 13.18
C LEU A 88 -27.08 -10.00 14.48
N LYS A 89 -25.75 -10.08 14.54
CA LYS A 89 -24.98 -9.54 15.66
C LYS A 89 -24.46 -8.16 15.30
N THR A 90 -24.81 -7.13 16.08
CA THR A 90 -24.40 -5.75 15.78
C THR A 90 -22.91 -5.52 16.07
N SER A 91 -22.19 -4.87 15.15
CA SER A 91 -20.78 -4.46 15.29
C SER A 91 -20.65 -2.96 15.56
N LEU A 92 -19.45 -2.44 15.81
CA LEU A 92 -19.24 -0.99 16.01
C LEU A 92 -19.35 -0.17 14.71
N GLU A 93 -19.42 -0.83 13.56
CA GLU A 93 -19.53 -0.20 12.24
C GLU A 93 -20.98 -0.07 11.79
N MET A 94 -21.28 0.89 10.91
CA MET A 94 -22.59 0.99 10.28
C MET A 94 -22.88 -0.29 9.48
N MET A 95 -24.04 -0.91 9.73
CA MET A 95 -24.44 -2.13 9.04
C MET A 95 -25.61 -1.85 8.11
N ILE A 96 -25.52 -2.34 6.87
CA ILE A 96 -26.64 -2.38 5.94
C ILE A 96 -27.03 -3.84 5.76
N VAL A 97 -28.30 -4.15 6.02
CA VAL A 97 -28.86 -5.50 5.96
C VAL A 97 -29.81 -5.55 4.78
N ASP A 98 -29.35 -6.12 3.67
CA ASP A 98 -30.16 -6.31 2.46
C ASP A 98 -30.75 -7.72 2.46
N ASP A 99 -32.02 -7.81 2.84
CA ASP A 99 -32.71 -9.06 3.15
C ASP A 99 -33.45 -9.67 1.95
N GLY A 100 -33.31 -9.06 0.76
CA GLY A 100 -33.93 -9.52 -0.48
C GLY A 100 -35.46 -9.40 -0.46
N TRP A 101 -36.17 -10.38 -1.02
CA TRP A 101 -37.63 -10.35 -1.12
C TRP A 101 -38.33 -10.84 0.16
N PHE A 102 -39.41 -10.15 0.53
CA PHE A 102 -40.24 -10.34 1.74
C PHE A 102 -40.65 -11.78 2.08
N ASN A 103 -40.67 -12.71 1.11
CA ASN A 103 -41.08 -14.11 1.29
C ASN A 103 -40.18 -15.11 0.53
N GLY A 104 -38.97 -14.73 0.12
CA GLY A 104 -37.99 -15.65 -0.47
C GLY A 104 -38.52 -16.57 -1.58
N ILE A 105 -38.96 -16.03 -2.72
CA ILE A 105 -39.19 -16.86 -3.92
C ILE A 105 -37.86 -16.97 -4.70
N ARG A 106 -37.25 -18.16 -4.68
CA ARG A 106 -36.31 -18.60 -5.72
C ARG A 106 -37.13 -18.97 -6.97
N VAL A 107 -37.09 -18.15 -8.02
CA VAL A 107 -37.36 -18.63 -9.38
C VAL A 107 -36.04 -19.11 -9.95
N GLY A 108 -35.95 -20.42 -10.20
CA GLY A 108 -34.77 -21.08 -10.74
C GLY A 108 -34.54 -20.77 -12.22
N VAL A 109 -33.27 -20.62 -12.58
CA VAL A 109 -32.79 -21.13 -13.88
C VAL A 109 -32.33 -22.56 -13.61
N GLN A 110 -33.03 -23.52 -14.22
CA GLN A 110 -32.72 -24.94 -14.17
C GLN A 110 -31.40 -25.23 -14.89
N ILE A 111 -30.54 -25.97 -14.19
CA ILE A 111 -29.51 -26.80 -14.80
C ILE A 111 -30.23 -28.02 -15.39
N ALA A 112 -30.05 -28.25 -16.69
CA ALA A 112 -30.39 -29.50 -17.36
C ALA A 112 -29.12 -30.10 -18.00
N PRO A 113 -29.02 -31.44 -18.11
CA PRO A 113 -27.76 -32.17 -18.17
C PRO A 113 -27.23 -32.32 -19.59
N MET A 114 -25.90 -32.24 -19.75
CA MET A 114 -25.23 -32.71 -20.98
C MET A 114 -24.99 -34.22 -20.88
N SER A 115 -25.70 -34.97 -21.73
CA SER A 115 -25.42 -36.35 -22.07
C SER A 115 -24.40 -36.44 -23.21
N ASP A 116 -23.52 -37.42 -23.09
CA ASP A 116 -22.64 -38.05 -24.10
C ASP A 116 -22.91 -37.69 -25.57
N GLN A 117 -21.86 -37.18 -26.25
CA GLN A 117 -21.43 -37.74 -27.54
C GLN A 117 -19.90 -37.69 -27.63
N SER A 118 -19.33 -38.89 -27.63
CA SER A 118 -17.98 -39.23 -28.08
C SER A 118 -17.83 -39.05 -29.60
N LYS A 119 -16.56 -38.94 -30.05
CA LYS A 119 -16.00 -38.86 -31.43
C LYS A 119 -15.48 -37.46 -31.77
N GLU A 120 -14.29 -37.25 -32.32
CA GLU A 120 -13.19 -38.10 -32.79
C GLU A 120 -11.97 -37.16 -32.83
N ASN A 121 -10.91 -37.49 -32.10
CA ASN A 121 -9.59 -36.92 -32.33
C ASN A 121 -8.86 -37.89 -33.25
N ASN A 122 -8.46 -37.41 -34.42
CA ASN A 122 -7.51 -38.11 -35.27
C ASN A 122 -6.38 -37.16 -35.70
N ILE A 123 -5.17 -37.50 -35.23
CA ILE A 123 -3.86 -37.54 -35.93
C ILE A 123 -3.41 -36.17 -36.54
N VAL A 124 -2.24 -35.60 -36.23
CA VAL A 124 -0.91 -36.14 -36.54
C VAL A 124 0.17 -35.37 -35.77
N SER A 125 1.01 -36.16 -35.12
CA SER A 125 2.35 -35.87 -34.60
C SER A 125 3.35 -35.47 -35.68
N LYS A 126 4.34 -34.63 -35.35
CA LYS A 126 5.74 -34.89 -35.73
C LYS A 126 6.75 -33.96 -35.07
N ASP A 127 7.49 -34.56 -34.16
CA ASP A 127 8.96 -34.67 -34.15
C ASP A 127 9.81 -33.41 -34.28
N VAL A 128 10.36 -33.08 -33.11
CA VAL A 128 11.69 -32.50 -32.89
C VAL A 128 12.75 -33.29 -33.67
N LYS A 129 13.51 -32.60 -34.52
CA LYS A 129 14.88 -32.99 -34.89
C LYS A 129 15.82 -31.79 -34.85
N THR A 130 16.76 -31.89 -33.92
CA THR A 130 18.03 -31.16 -33.81
C THR A 130 18.83 -31.15 -35.11
N LYS A 131 19.41 -29.99 -35.46
CA LYS A 131 20.70 -29.91 -36.17
C LYS A 131 21.46 -28.64 -35.76
N GLU A 132 22.74 -28.85 -35.51
CA GLU A 132 23.76 -27.94 -35.02
C GLU A 132 24.21 -26.89 -36.05
N GLY A 133 24.66 -25.74 -35.52
CA GLY A 133 25.84 -25.02 -36.01
C GLY A 133 25.61 -23.89 -37.01
N THR A 134 25.63 -22.64 -36.54
CA THR A 134 26.71 -21.66 -36.77
C THR A 134 26.42 -20.35 -36.03
N ARG A 135 27.45 -19.80 -35.37
CA ARG A 135 27.43 -18.52 -34.66
C ARG A 135 27.42 -17.37 -35.66
N ASP A 136 26.41 -16.51 -35.59
CA ASP A 136 26.48 -15.11 -35.97
C ASP A 136 25.60 -14.30 -34.99
N GLU A 137 26.24 -13.40 -34.25
CA GLU A 137 25.59 -12.49 -33.31
C GLU A 137 24.70 -11.49 -34.07
N LYS A 138 23.40 -11.77 -34.14
CA LYS A 138 22.37 -10.76 -34.36
C LYS A 138 21.67 -10.47 -33.04
N VAL A 139 21.98 -9.31 -32.47
CA VAL A 139 21.17 -8.64 -31.45
C VAL A 139 19.74 -8.52 -32.00
N LYS A 140 18.83 -9.41 -31.58
CA LYS A 140 17.40 -9.26 -31.83
C LYS A 140 16.87 -8.16 -30.92
N SER A 141 16.48 -7.06 -31.55
CA SER A 141 15.68 -5.99 -30.96
C SER A 141 14.37 -6.57 -30.37
N VAL A 142 14.25 -6.59 -29.04
CA VAL A 142 13.04 -6.96 -28.29
C VAL A 142 12.03 -5.79 -28.28
N GLY A 143 11.88 -5.08 -29.40
CA GLY A 143 11.21 -3.78 -29.45
C GLY A 143 9.76 -3.77 -29.93
N SER A 144 9.20 -4.87 -30.44
CA SER A 144 7.92 -4.81 -31.19
C SER A 144 6.65 -5.15 -30.40
N ASP A 145 6.76 -5.82 -29.25
CA ASP A 145 5.57 -6.43 -28.61
C ASP A 145 4.93 -5.59 -27.50
N VAL A 146 5.52 -4.45 -27.11
CA VAL A 146 4.95 -3.57 -26.06
C VAL A 146 3.89 -2.59 -26.61
N ASN A 147 3.83 -2.42 -27.93
CA ASN A 147 2.96 -1.45 -28.61
C ASN A 147 1.52 -1.94 -28.85
N SER A 148 1.15 -3.14 -28.40
CA SER A 148 -0.18 -3.73 -28.60
C SER A 148 -1.08 -3.73 -27.36
N GLN A 149 -0.58 -3.27 -26.20
CA GLN A 149 -1.34 -3.28 -24.94
C GLN A 149 -1.90 -1.88 -24.59
N GLY A 150 -3.19 -1.82 -24.24
CA GLY A 150 -3.87 -0.59 -23.84
C GLY A 150 -3.32 0.00 -22.54
N VAL A 151 -3.35 1.33 -22.44
CA VAL A 151 -2.92 2.09 -21.25
C VAL A 151 -4.00 3.10 -20.89
N VAL A 152 -4.38 3.12 -19.61
CA VAL A 152 -5.30 4.08 -19.02
C VAL A 152 -4.50 5.10 -18.22
N ILE A 153 -4.48 6.35 -18.66
CA ILE A 153 -3.80 7.46 -17.98
C ILE A 153 -4.83 8.19 -17.11
N VAL A 154 -4.56 8.30 -15.82
CA VAL A 154 -5.42 8.97 -14.84
C VAL A 154 -4.75 10.27 -14.42
N ALA A 155 -5.40 11.41 -14.68
CA ALA A 155 -4.89 12.73 -14.35
C ALA A 155 -6.03 13.63 -13.85
N ALA A 156 -5.70 14.63 -13.01
CA ALA A 156 -6.69 15.53 -12.41
C ALA A 156 -7.67 16.16 -13.42
N ILE A 157 -7.19 16.51 -14.61
CA ILE A 157 -8.01 17.14 -15.64
C ILE A 157 -7.64 16.53 -16.99
N LEU A 158 -8.64 16.34 -17.85
CA LEU A 158 -8.44 15.79 -19.19
C LEU A 158 -7.50 16.65 -20.04
N PRO A 159 -6.81 16.05 -21.02
CA PRO A 159 -5.99 16.77 -22.00
C PRO A 159 -6.81 17.55 -23.05
N ILE A 160 -8.11 17.75 -22.81
CA ILE A 160 -9.05 18.39 -23.73
C ILE A 160 -9.71 19.56 -23.01
N LYS A 161 -9.75 20.70 -23.68
CA LYS A 161 -10.52 21.88 -23.31
C LYS A 161 -11.92 21.76 -23.90
N VAL A 162 -12.93 21.79 -23.04
CA VAL A 162 -14.34 21.78 -23.46
C VAL A 162 -14.91 23.18 -23.26
N THR A 163 -15.47 23.76 -24.31
CA THR A 163 -16.13 25.08 -24.28
C THR A 163 -17.56 24.98 -24.79
N LYS A 164 -18.48 25.72 -24.16
CA LYS A 164 -19.87 25.82 -24.62
C LYS A 164 -19.99 27.08 -25.48
N ASN A 165 -20.37 26.92 -26.75
CA ASN A 165 -20.56 28.05 -27.65
C ASN A 165 -21.89 28.79 -27.36
N SER A 166 -22.07 29.96 -27.98
CA SER A 166 -23.28 30.80 -27.83
C SER A 166 -24.57 30.12 -28.30
N ALA A 167 -24.48 29.07 -29.12
CA ALA A 167 -25.60 28.24 -29.56
C ALA A 167 -25.88 27.04 -28.63
N GLY A 168 -25.18 26.95 -27.49
CA GLY A 168 -25.37 25.90 -26.49
C GLY A 168 -24.72 24.55 -26.82
N LYS A 169 -23.93 24.44 -27.90
CA LYS A 169 -23.20 23.22 -28.26
C LYS A 169 -21.81 23.18 -27.63
N TYR A 170 -21.39 21.98 -27.24
CA TYR A 170 -20.05 21.72 -26.71
C TYR A 170 -19.03 21.54 -27.85
N GLU A 171 -17.94 22.30 -27.76
CA GLU A 171 -16.77 22.25 -28.63
C GLU A 171 -15.57 21.69 -27.85
N TYR A 172 -14.71 20.96 -28.56
CA TYR A 172 -13.62 20.18 -27.98
C TYR A 172 -12.31 20.53 -28.68
N GLU A 173 -11.32 20.96 -27.93
CA GLU A 173 -9.97 21.29 -28.43
C GLU A 173 -8.92 20.63 -27.54
N TRP A 174 -7.80 20.20 -28.10
CA TRP A 174 -6.70 19.70 -27.26
C TRP A 174 -6.09 20.83 -26.42
N ASP A 175 -5.86 20.59 -25.12
CA ASP A 175 -5.20 21.57 -24.25
C ASP A 175 -3.68 21.57 -24.48
N HIS A 176 -3.13 22.53 -25.23
CA HIS A 176 -1.70 22.61 -25.56
C HIS A 176 -0.75 22.92 -24.39
N VAL A 177 -1.26 23.19 -23.19
CA VAL A 177 -0.46 23.69 -22.08
C VAL A 177 -0.06 22.58 -21.10
N ARG A 178 -0.88 21.53 -20.95
CA ARG A 178 -0.67 20.47 -19.95
C ARG A 178 0.31 19.39 -20.38
N ALA A 179 0.98 18.78 -19.40
CA ALA A 179 1.93 17.72 -19.67
C ALA A 179 1.30 16.46 -20.25
N VAL A 180 0.15 16.07 -19.69
CA VAL A 180 -0.64 14.90 -20.14
C VAL A 180 -1.05 15.03 -21.59
N SER A 181 -1.30 16.25 -22.06
CA SER A 181 -1.69 16.48 -23.44
C SER A 181 -0.51 16.33 -24.39
N LYS A 182 0.74 16.43 -23.95
CA LYS A 182 1.89 16.25 -24.85
C LYS A 182 2.12 14.77 -25.20
N LEU A 183 1.46 13.82 -24.51
CA LEU A 183 1.46 12.37 -24.82
C LEU A 183 0.55 12.00 -26.02
N ARG A 184 0.23 12.97 -26.87
CA ARG A 184 -0.73 12.87 -27.99
C ARG A 184 -0.32 11.92 -29.11
N ASN A 185 0.97 11.65 -29.31
CA ASN A 185 1.45 11.02 -30.54
C ASN A 185 1.05 9.54 -30.68
N ASN A 186 0.62 8.88 -29.59
CA ASN A 186 0.19 7.48 -29.56
C ASN A 186 -1.34 7.34 -29.39
N LYS A 187 -2.13 8.06 -30.20
CA LYS A 187 -3.60 8.18 -30.10
C LYS A 187 -4.41 6.88 -30.04
N LYS A 188 -3.87 5.75 -30.49
CA LYS A 188 -4.64 4.48 -30.59
C LYS A 188 -4.55 3.58 -29.37
N ASN A 189 -3.60 3.83 -28.45
CA ASN A 189 -3.35 2.95 -27.30
C ASN A 189 -3.62 3.61 -25.94
N PHE A 190 -3.74 4.94 -25.89
CA PHE A 190 -3.98 5.69 -24.66
C PHE A 190 -5.45 6.03 -24.48
N LYS A 191 -5.99 5.65 -23.31
CA LYS A 191 -7.29 6.06 -22.80
C LYS A 191 -7.03 7.04 -21.65
N TYR A 192 -7.72 8.18 -21.61
CA TYR A 192 -7.51 9.20 -20.59
C TYR A 192 -8.70 9.26 -19.63
N VAL A 193 -8.45 9.36 -18.33
CA VAL A 193 -9.46 9.59 -17.30
C VAL A 193 -9.13 10.89 -16.58
N GLY A 194 -10.11 11.77 -16.48
CA GLY A 194 -9.94 13.07 -15.85
C GLY A 194 -11.21 13.88 -15.84
N TRP A 195 -11.25 14.95 -15.06
CA TRP A 195 -12.35 15.89 -15.09
C TRP A 195 -12.32 16.75 -16.36
N ILE A 196 -13.49 17.10 -16.88
CA ILE A 196 -13.65 17.87 -18.13
C ILE A 196 -13.34 19.36 -17.98
N GLY A 197 -13.26 19.83 -16.74
CA GLY A 197 -12.93 21.20 -16.40
C GLY A 197 -14.09 22.21 -16.49
N ILE A 198 -15.32 21.78 -16.76
CA ILE A 198 -16.54 22.59 -16.70
C ILE A 198 -17.65 21.81 -15.99
N HIS A 199 -18.65 22.51 -15.46
CA HIS A 199 -19.87 21.86 -15.00
C HIS A 199 -20.77 21.49 -16.20
N VAL A 200 -21.22 20.24 -16.26
CA VAL A 200 -22.15 19.75 -17.29
C VAL A 200 -23.42 19.24 -16.60
N PRO A 201 -24.61 19.81 -16.91
CA PRO A 201 -25.88 19.34 -16.38
C PRO A 201 -26.11 17.86 -16.67
N GLU A 202 -26.75 17.13 -15.76
CA GLU A 202 -26.93 15.67 -15.85
C GLU A 202 -27.57 15.21 -17.17
N GLU A 203 -28.50 16.01 -17.71
CA GLU A 203 -29.17 15.80 -19.00
C GLU A 203 -28.21 15.79 -20.20
N ASP A 204 -27.11 16.55 -20.15
CA ASP A 204 -26.10 16.62 -21.22
C ASP A 204 -24.95 15.62 -21.02
N GLN A 205 -24.77 15.07 -19.81
CA GLN A 205 -23.60 14.26 -19.44
C GLN A 205 -23.46 13.00 -20.30
N ALA A 206 -24.58 12.32 -20.62
CA ALA A 206 -24.55 11.11 -21.44
C ALA A 206 -24.01 11.40 -22.86
N GLN A 207 -24.47 12.48 -23.48
CA GLN A 207 -24.05 12.89 -24.82
C GLN A 207 -22.57 13.30 -24.84
N VAL A 208 -22.14 14.11 -23.87
CA VAL A 208 -20.74 14.55 -23.74
C VAL A 208 -19.82 13.35 -23.50
N LYS A 209 -20.23 12.41 -22.65
CA LYS A 209 -19.48 11.19 -22.36
C LYS A 209 -19.30 10.31 -23.59
N GLU A 210 -20.37 10.02 -24.32
CA GLU A 210 -20.30 9.19 -25.53
C GLU A 210 -19.35 9.79 -26.57
N ARG A 211 -19.44 11.11 -26.78
CA ARG A 211 -18.61 11.82 -27.75
C ARG A 211 -17.12 11.84 -27.34
N LEU A 212 -16.81 12.10 -26.07
CA LEU A 212 -15.43 12.11 -25.58
C LEU A 212 -14.78 10.72 -25.64
N ILE A 213 -15.53 9.67 -25.33
CA ILE A 213 -15.02 8.29 -25.40
C ILE A 213 -14.77 7.88 -26.85
N LYS A 214 -15.72 8.17 -27.75
CA LYS A 214 -15.67 7.74 -29.16
C LYS A 214 -14.64 8.51 -29.98
N ASP A 215 -14.63 9.83 -29.87
CA ASP A 215 -13.83 10.69 -30.75
C ASP A 215 -12.41 10.92 -30.19
N TRP A 216 -12.24 10.81 -28.86
CA TRP A 216 -11.00 11.22 -28.18
C TRP A 216 -10.41 10.19 -27.19
N CYS A 217 -11.05 9.03 -27.02
CA CYS A 217 -10.64 8.02 -26.02
C CYS A 217 -10.53 8.59 -24.59
N CYS A 218 -11.34 9.60 -24.27
CA CYS A 218 -11.35 10.27 -22.98
C CYS A 218 -12.61 9.89 -22.20
N TYR A 219 -12.41 9.43 -20.97
CA TYR A 219 -13.45 9.06 -20.02
C TYR A 219 -13.61 10.24 -19.04
N PRO A 220 -14.64 11.07 -19.23
CA PRO A 220 -14.85 12.23 -18.38
C PRO A 220 -15.31 11.84 -16.99
N VAL A 221 -14.69 12.45 -15.99
CA VAL A 221 -15.26 12.58 -14.65
C VAL A 221 -16.14 13.83 -14.66
N PHE A 222 -17.38 13.71 -14.21
CA PHE A 222 -18.26 14.86 -13.97
C PHE A 222 -18.27 15.14 -12.48
N LEU A 223 -17.93 16.38 -12.12
CA LEU A 223 -17.90 16.85 -10.73
C LEU A 223 -18.77 18.10 -10.64
N ASP A 224 -19.45 18.26 -9.51
CA ASP A 224 -20.06 19.53 -9.13
C ASP A 224 -18.97 20.61 -9.01
N GLN A 225 -19.31 21.85 -9.37
CA GLN A 225 -18.34 22.93 -9.41
C GLN A 225 -17.80 23.29 -8.03
N ASN A 226 -18.63 23.20 -6.98
CA ASN A 226 -18.19 23.44 -5.61
C ASN A 226 -17.28 22.31 -5.12
N LEU A 227 -17.61 21.06 -5.43
CA LEU A 227 -16.76 19.91 -5.05
C LEU A 227 -15.40 19.97 -5.74
N ALA A 228 -15.37 20.26 -7.05
CA ALA A 228 -14.13 20.40 -7.79
C ALA A 228 -13.27 21.55 -7.24
N TYR A 229 -13.88 22.68 -6.91
CA TYR A 229 -13.21 23.82 -6.28
C TYR A 229 -12.59 23.45 -4.92
N ARG A 230 -13.37 22.82 -4.03
CA ARG A 230 -12.88 22.42 -2.69
C ARG A 230 -11.75 21.41 -2.75
N VAL A 231 -11.80 20.46 -3.68
CA VAL A 231 -10.77 19.42 -3.79
C VAL A 231 -9.53 19.93 -4.54
N PHE A 232 -9.69 20.52 -5.72
CA PHE A 232 -8.53 20.90 -6.54
C PHE A 232 -7.93 22.24 -6.11
N ASP A 233 -8.72 23.29 -5.87
CA ASP A 233 -8.16 24.60 -5.54
C ASP A 233 -7.87 24.76 -4.04
N ILE A 234 -8.79 24.33 -3.15
CA ILE A 234 -8.54 24.46 -1.70
C ILE A 234 -7.60 23.35 -1.23
N PHE A 235 -8.01 22.07 -1.29
CA PHE A 235 -7.19 21.00 -0.71
C PHE A 235 -5.87 20.79 -1.47
N CYS A 236 -5.91 20.65 -2.80
CA CYS A 236 -4.69 20.38 -3.57
C CYS A 236 -3.79 21.62 -3.71
N GLN A 237 -4.31 22.79 -4.11
CA GLN A 237 -3.46 23.99 -4.31
C GLN A 237 -3.17 24.80 -3.04
N SER A 238 -4.02 24.77 -2.02
CA SER A 238 -3.82 25.57 -0.79
C SER A 238 -3.29 24.75 0.39
N VAL A 239 -3.40 23.41 0.38
CA VAL A 239 -2.87 22.55 1.46
C VAL A 239 -1.70 21.67 0.98
N LEU A 240 -1.91 20.83 -0.03
CA LEU A 240 -0.88 19.89 -0.48
C LEU A 240 0.28 20.58 -1.20
N SER A 241 -0.02 21.44 -2.18
CA SER A 241 0.99 22.10 -3.00
C SER A 241 1.97 22.95 -2.18
N PRO A 242 1.53 23.85 -1.26
CA PRO A 242 2.45 24.64 -0.45
C PRO A 242 3.32 23.75 0.44
N LEU A 243 2.74 22.74 1.08
CA LEU A 243 3.47 21.80 1.94
C LEU A 243 4.53 21.01 1.16
N PHE A 244 4.20 20.56 -0.05
CA PHE A 244 5.15 19.89 -0.95
C PHE A 244 6.30 20.81 -1.39
N HIS A 245 6.03 22.10 -1.54
CA HIS A 245 7.04 23.14 -1.74
C HIS A 245 7.68 23.66 -0.44
N HIS A 246 7.51 22.96 0.69
CA HIS A 246 8.07 23.29 2.00
C HIS A 246 7.64 24.65 2.57
N ILE A 247 6.46 25.11 2.14
CA ILE A 247 5.77 26.24 2.76
C ILE A 247 4.85 25.65 3.83
N ILE A 248 5.14 25.96 5.09
CA ILE A 248 4.27 25.65 6.22
C ILE A 248 3.73 26.98 6.72
N GLU A 249 2.47 27.27 6.42
CA GLU A 249 1.79 28.43 6.97
C GLU A 249 1.28 28.08 8.37
N LEU A 250 1.70 28.85 9.36
CA LEU A 250 1.16 28.76 10.71
C LEU A 250 -0.18 29.49 10.73
N ALA A 251 -1.19 28.89 11.34
CA ALA A 251 -2.48 29.53 11.52
C ALA A 251 -2.30 30.87 12.26
N GLU A 252 -3.03 31.91 11.82
CA GLU A 252 -3.06 33.19 12.53
C GLU A 252 -3.60 33.00 13.96
N GLU A 253 -3.16 33.86 14.89
CA GLU A 253 -3.59 33.81 16.29
C GLU A 253 -5.13 33.87 16.41
N GLY A 254 -5.74 32.81 16.93
CA GLY A 254 -7.17 32.73 17.20
C GLY A 254 -8.00 31.83 16.28
N SER A 255 -7.39 31.16 15.29
CA SER A 255 -8.09 30.19 14.42
C SER A 255 -8.16 28.79 15.04
N GLU A 256 -9.35 28.18 15.07
CA GLU A 256 -9.53 26.74 15.39
C GLU A 256 -8.91 25.88 14.27
N SER A 257 -7.99 24.98 14.63
CA SER A 257 -7.30 23.98 13.79
C SER A 257 -7.27 24.20 12.26
N CYS A 258 -6.07 24.43 11.70
CA CYS A 258 -5.84 24.57 10.26
C CYS A 258 -6.26 23.37 9.37
N TRP A 259 -6.55 22.20 9.95
CA TRP A 259 -6.89 20.99 9.20
C TRP A 259 -8.40 20.72 9.16
N GLN A 260 -8.97 20.63 7.97
CA GLN A 260 -10.39 20.36 7.75
C GLN A 260 -10.60 18.92 7.26
N TRP A 261 -11.19 18.07 8.09
CA TRP A 261 -11.46 16.66 7.75
C TRP A 261 -12.48 16.50 6.62
N GLU A 262 -13.38 17.47 6.46
CA GLU A 262 -14.37 17.50 5.39
C GLU A 262 -13.68 17.55 4.01
N LEU A 263 -12.63 18.35 3.86
CA LEU A 263 -11.85 18.45 2.61
C LEU A 263 -11.12 17.14 2.30
N TRP A 264 -10.59 16.46 3.33
CA TRP A 264 -9.98 15.15 3.17
C TRP A 264 -10.99 14.11 2.66
N HIS A 265 -12.19 14.04 3.27
CA HIS A 265 -13.22 13.11 2.83
C HIS A 265 -13.73 13.39 1.41
N GLU A 266 -13.75 14.66 0.98
CA GLU A 266 -14.05 15.03 -0.40
C GLU A 266 -12.95 14.58 -1.36
N TYR A 267 -11.68 14.74 -0.97
CA TYR A 267 -10.54 14.23 -1.74
C TYR A 267 -10.58 12.70 -1.89
N GLU A 268 -10.91 11.96 -0.82
CA GLU A 268 -11.13 10.51 -0.86
C GLU A 268 -12.27 10.11 -1.83
N LYS A 269 -13.42 10.80 -1.74
CA LYS A 269 -14.57 10.56 -2.63
C LYS A 269 -14.20 10.78 -4.09
N VAL A 270 -13.51 11.88 -4.41
CA VAL A 270 -13.07 12.18 -5.78
C VAL A 270 -12.09 11.11 -6.27
N ASN A 271 -11.07 10.76 -5.50
CA ASN A 271 -10.11 9.73 -5.88
C ASN A 271 -10.77 8.35 -6.12
N LYS A 272 -11.79 8.01 -5.33
CA LYS A 272 -12.58 6.78 -5.53
C LYS A 272 -13.33 6.79 -6.88
N VAL A 273 -13.98 7.91 -7.23
CA VAL A 273 -14.66 8.05 -8.53
C VAL A 273 -13.68 7.90 -9.69
N TYR A 274 -12.49 8.49 -9.57
CA TYR A 274 -11.43 8.37 -10.58
C TYR A 274 -10.95 6.93 -10.74
N SER A 275 -10.72 6.22 -9.64
CA SER A 275 -10.37 4.79 -9.65
C SER A 275 -11.44 3.96 -10.34
N ASP A 276 -12.71 4.23 -10.07
CA ASP A 276 -13.82 3.45 -10.62
C ASP A 276 -13.93 3.62 -12.13
N LEU A 277 -13.74 4.85 -12.61
CA LEU A 277 -13.70 5.17 -14.04
C LEU A 277 -12.44 4.63 -14.71
N ALA A 278 -11.30 4.60 -14.04
CA ALA A 278 -10.06 4.03 -14.57
C ALA A 278 -10.13 2.52 -14.81
N LEU A 279 -11.00 1.82 -14.07
CA LEU A 279 -11.21 0.38 -14.21
C LEU A 279 -12.26 0.00 -15.26
N MET A 280 -13.18 0.91 -15.63
CA MET A 280 -14.20 0.61 -16.65
C MET A 280 -13.60 0.14 -17.99
N PRO A 281 -12.55 0.79 -18.55
CA PRO A 281 -11.94 0.35 -19.80
C PRO A 281 -11.18 -0.97 -19.67
N VAL A 282 -10.71 -1.31 -18.46
CA VAL A 282 -9.95 -2.52 -18.15
C VAL A 282 -10.89 -3.74 -18.15
N SER A 283 -12.07 -3.62 -17.56
CA SER A 283 -13.04 -4.72 -17.42
C SER A 283 -13.78 -5.10 -18.71
N GLN A 284 -13.72 -4.27 -19.77
CA GLN A 284 -14.35 -4.57 -21.07
C GLN A 284 -13.50 -5.46 -21.97
N GLY A 285 -12.22 -5.64 -21.67
CA GLY A 285 -11.40 -6.69 -22.27
C GLY A 285 -11.70 -8.01 -21.59
N GLY A 286 -12.15 -9.03 -22.33
CA GLY A 286 -12.43 -10.36 -21.76
C GLY A 286 -11.21 -10.99 -21.05
N PRO A 287 -11.34 -12.20 -20.47
CA PRO A 287 -10.30 -12.87 -19.67
C PRO A 287 -8.96 -13.16 -20.40
N HIS A 288 -8.88 -12.85 -21.70
CA HIS A 288 -7.68 -12.97 -22.54
C HIS A 288 -7.21 -11.63 -23.17
N SER A 289 -7.78 -10.50 -22.76
CA SER A 289 -7.25 -9.19 -23.17
C SER A 289 -5.90 -8.95 -22.47
N PRO A 290 -4.87 -8.42 -23.16
CA PRO A 290 -3.64 -8.00 -22.49
C PRO A 290 -4.00 -7.05 -21.36
N THR A 291 -3.51 -7.35 -20.15
CA THR A 291 -3.77 -6.59 -18.92
C THR A 291 -3.57 -5.10 -19.15
N ASP A 292 -4.67 -4.32 -19.18
CA ASP A 292 -4.60 -2.87 -19.35
C ASP A 292 -3.77 -2.27 -18.20
N ARG A 293 -2.86 -1.37 -18.55
CA ARG A 293 -1.95 -0.70 -17.61
C ARG A 293 -2.61 0.58 -17.11
N ILE A 294 -2.65 0.80 -15.80
CA ILE A 294 -3.14 2.04 -15.21
C ILE A 294 -1.94 2.90 -14.85
N TRP A 295 -1.89 4.12 -15.36
CA TRP A 295 -0.83 5.08 -15.08
C TRP A 295 -1.43 6.34 -14.45
N VAL A 296 -1.17 6.54 -13.17
CA VAL A 296 -1.70 7.64 -12.36
C VAL A 296 -0.67 8.76 -12.27
N LEU A 297 -1.13 10.00 -12.40
CA LEU A 297 -0.28 11.19 -12.43
C LEU A 297 -0.59 12.15 -11.29
N ASP A 298 0.49 12.55 -10.61
CA ASP A 298 0.62 13.65 -9.68
C ASP A 298 -0.26 13.60 -8.42
N TYR A 299 -0.07 14.59 -7.54
CA TYR A 299 -0.56 14.56 -6.16
C TYR A 299 -2.08 14.68 -6.00
N GLU A 300 -2.81 15.12 -7.01
CA GLU A 300 -4.27 15.17 -6.96
C GLU A 300 -4.89 13.76 -6.90
N MET A 301 -4.15 12.74 -7.35
CA MET A 301 -4.63 11.37 -7.51
C MET A 301 -3.85 10.33 -6.68
N MET A 302 -3.31 10.72 -5.51
CA MET A 302 -2.47 9.84 -4.68
C MET A 302 -3.22 8.60 -4.15
N LEU A 303 -4.54 8.65 -3.99
CA LEU A 303 -5.34 7.53 -3.47
C LEU A 303 -5.84 6.57 -4.55
N VAL A 304 -5.73 6.93 -5.83
CA VAL A 304 -6.18 6.07 -6.94
C VAL A 304 -5.50 4.69 -6.92
N PRO A 305 -4.18 4.54 -6.72
CA PRO A 305 -3.55 3.21 -6.71
C PRO A 305 -4.12 2.28 -5.63
N HIS A 306 -4.48 2.85 -4.46
CA HIS A 306 -5.11 2.12 -3.38
C HIS A 306 -6.47 1.54 -3.76
N TYR A 307 -7.35 2.37 -4.31
CA TYR A 307 -8.68 1.91 -4.72
C TYR A 307 -8.64 0.98 -5.94
N ALA A 308 -7.74 1.25 -6.89
CA ALA A 308 -7.62 0.47 -8.12
C ALA A 308 -7.09 -0.94 -7.85
N SER A 309 -6.02 -1.07 -7.05
CA SER A 309 -5.40 -2.36 -6.72
C SER A 309 -6.34 -3.33 -6.01
N ARG A 310 -7.27 -2.81 -5.18
CA ARG A 310 -8.28 -3.62 -4.49
C ARG A 310 -9.34 -4.20 -5.41
N LYS A 311 -9.82 -3.38 -6.34
CA LYS A 311 -10.87 -3.79 -7.27
C LYS A 311 -10.33 -4.67 -8.39
N CYS A 312 -9.08 -4.46 -8.80
CA CYS A 312 -8.42 -5.25 -9.83
C CYS A 312 -6.96 -5.57 -9.44
N PRO A 313 -6.72 -6.65 -8.66
CA PRO A 313 -5.37 -7.06 -8.27
C PRO A 313 -4.47 -7.41 -9.46
N SER A 314 -5.04 -7.80 -10.60
CA SER A 314 -4.31 -8.13 -11.83
C SER A 314 -3.86 -6.90 -12.64
N ALA A 315 -4.38 -5.71 -12.37
CA ALA A 315 -3.99 -4.49 -13.08
C ALA A 315 -2.55 -4.10 -12.75
N HIS A 316 -1.77 -3.72 -13.77
CA HIS A 316 -0.45 -3.13 -13.59
C HIS A 316 -0.61 -1.63 -13.31
N ILE A 317 -0.20 -1.18 -12.12
CA ILE A 317 -0.41 0.20 -11.68
C ILE A 317 0.93 0.91 -11.58
N GLY A 318 1.13 1.93 -12.40
CA GLY A 318 2.23 2.89 -12.28
C GLY A 318 1.75 4.22 -11.73
N TYR A 319 2.59 4.87 -10.93
CA TYR A 319 2.35 6.19 -10.39
C TYR A 319 3.54 7.11 -10.71
N SER A 320 3.28 8.32 -11.19
CA SER A 320 4.29 9.35 -11.41
C SER A 320 4.00 10.58 -10.59
N PHE A 321 4.87 10.90 -9.65
CA PHE A 321 4.82 12.13 -8.86
C PHE A 321 5.59 13.22 -9.61
N LEU A 322 4.85 14.16 -10.22
CA LEU A 322 5.42 15.19 -11.12
C LEU A 322 5.73 16.50 -10.37
N SER A 323 5.17 16.67 -9.16
CA SER A 323 5.48 17.79 -8.28
C SER A 323 6.73 17.55 -7.42
N VAL A 324 7.05 18.50 -6.54
CA VAL A 324 8.14 18.40 -5.56
C VAL A 324 7.72 17.49 -4.41
N PHE A 325 8.50 16.47 -4.07
CA PHE A 325 8.22 15.66 -2.87
C PHE A 325 8.94 16.23 -1.64
N PRO A 326 8.24 16.51 -0.53
CA PRO A 326 8.81 17.19 0.62
C PRO A 326 9.74 16.31 1.44
N SER A 327 10.66 16.93 2.19
CA SER A 327 11.43 16.23 3.22
C SER A 327 10.52 15.64 4.30
N THR A 328 11.03 14.64 5.03
CA THR A 328 10.25 13.90 6.04
C THR A 328 9.72 14.80 7.15
N GLU A 329 10.46 15.82 7.57
CA GLU A 329 10.02 16.76 8.62
C GLU A 329 8.81 17.58 8.18
N VAL A 330 8.78 18.01 6.92
CA VAL A 330 7.65 18.75 6.36
C VAL A 330 6.47 17.81 6.08
N PHE A 331 6.72 16.63 5.50
CA PHE A 331 5.67 15.65 5.22
C PHE A 331 4.94 15.19 6.49
N ARG A 332 5.63 15.15 7.63
CA ARG A 332 5.07 14.77 8.94
C ARG A 332 3.99 15.71 9.46
N VAL A 333 3.95 16.95 8.97
CA VAL A 333 2.92 17.93 9.34
C VAL A 333 1.53 17.47 8.87
N LEU A 334 1.45 16.69 7.78
CA LEU A 334 0.18 16.15 7.28
C LEU A 334 -0.45 15.17 8.30
N PRO A 335 -1.71 15.38 8.72
CA PRO A 335 -2.43 14.42 9.56
C PRO A 335 -2.63 13.06 8.88
N VAL A 336 -2.88 13.07 7.56
CA VAL A 336 -3.18 11.89 6.71
C VAL A 336 -1.94 11.32 6.00
N ARG A 337 -0.75 11.58 6.56
CA ARG A 337 0.55 11.20 5.98
C ARG A 337 0.73 9.69 5.75
N ILE A 338 0.18 8.86 6.62
CA ILE A 338 0.32 7.39 6.55
C ILE A 338 -0.56 6.86 5.42
N GLU A 339 -1.80 7.33 5.38
CA GLU A 339 -2.82 6.99 4.39
C GLU A 339 -2.32 7.30 2.97
N LEU A 340 -1.74 8.48 2.77
CA LEU A 340 -1.14 8.88 1.49
C LEU A 340 0.05 8.00 1.08
N LEU A 341 0.99 7.70 1.99
CA LEU A 341 2.15 6.86 1.68
C LEU A 341 1.74 5.42 1.36
N CYS A 342 0.87 4.83 2.18
CA CYS A 342 0.34 3.49 1.95
C CYS A 342 -0.41 3.42 0.62
N ALA A 343 -1.13 4.47 0.24
CA ALA A 343 -1.81 4.51 -1.03
C ALA A 343 -0.84 4.53 -2.22
N LEU A 344 0.22 5.34 -2.17
CA LEU A 344 1.27 5.34 -3.20
C LEU A 344 1.94 3.97 -3.34
N LEU A 345 2.27 3.34 -2.21
CA LEU A 345 2.88 2.00 -2.14
C LEU A 345 1.96 0.88 -2.64
N CYS A 346 0.68 1.16 -2.95
CA CYS A 346 -0.17 0.18 -3.62
C CYS A 346 0.19 0.02 -5.11
N SER A 347 0.97 0.93 -5.68
CA SER A 347 1.48 0.91 -7.06
C SER A 347 2.59 -0.14 -7.24
N ASP A 348 2.76 -0.65 -8.47
CA ASP A 348 3.88 -1.53 -8.82
C ASP A 348 5.17 -0.73 -9.12
N LEU A 349 5.01 0.48 -9.68
CA LEU A 349 6.09 1.43 -9.96
C LEU A 349 5.69 2.82 -9.47
N ILE A 350 6.58 3.48 -8.72
CA ILE A 350 6.49 4.89 -8.37
C ILE A 350 7.66 5.61 -9.05
N SER A 351 7.38 6.70 -9.75
CA SER A 351 8.40 7.49 -10.46
C SER A 351 8.43 8.93 -9.97
N PHE A 352 9.64 9.47 -9.85
CA PHE A 352 9.92 10.86 -9.47
C PHE A 352 10.82 11.51 -10.52
N ASP A 353 10.69 12.82 -10.70
CA ASP A 353 11.54 13.57 -11.63
C ASP A 353 13.01 13.57 -11.19
N LEU A 354 13.27 13.80 -9.90
CA LEU A 354 14.61 13.87 -9.32
C LEU A 354 14.84 12.80 -8.25
N PHE A 355 16.09 12.34 -8.13
CA PHE A 355 16.49 11.42 -7.08
C PHE A 355 16.33 12.01 -5.67
N GLU A 356 16.47 13.33 -5.52
CA GLU A 356 16.27 14.03 -4.24
C GLU A 356 14.85 13.82 -3.71
N TYR A 357 13.83 13.87 -4.58
CA TYR A 357 12.43 13.65 -4.24
C TYR A 357 12.15 12.18 -3.92
N ALA A 358 12.69 11.25 -4.71
CA ALA A 358 12.60 9.83 -4.43
C ALA A 358 13.25 9.48 -3.07
N ARG A 359 14.42 10.04 -2.76
CA ARG A 359 15.09 9.86 -1.46
C ARG A 359 14.21 10.33 -0.31
N HIS A 360 13.56 11.49 -0.44
CA HIS A 360 12.64 11.98 0.58
C HIS A 360 11.45 11.03 0.78
N PHE A 361 10.86 10.52 -0.31
CA PHE A 361 9.81 9.49 -0.24
C PHE A 361 10.30 8.22 0.48
N LEU A 362 11.47 7.69 0.13
CA LEU A 362 12.06 6.50 0.77
C LEU A 362 12.30 6.72 2.27
N HIS A 363 12.77 7.90 2.66
CA HIS A 363 12.93 8.26 4.06
C HIS A 363 11.58 8.39 4.79
N CYS A 364 10.54 8.92 4.12
CA CYS A 364 9.19 8.92 4.66
C CYS A 364 8.67 7.49 4.90
N CYS A 365 8.85 6.58 3.94
CA CYS A 365 8.49 5.17 4.11
C CYS A 365 9.26 4.51 5.27
N SER A 366 10.57 4.76 5.38
CA SER A 366 11.38 4.20 6.47
C SER A 366 10.99 4.75 7.84
N ARG A 367 10.92 6.07 8.00
CA ARG A 367 10.62 6.69 9.29
C ARG A 367 9.18 6.51 9.74
N LEU A 368 8.21 6.67 8.84
CA LEU A 368 6.79 6.63 9.19
C LEU A 368 6.20 5.22 9.20
N LEU A 369 6.64 4.36 8.29
CA LEU A 369 6.09 3.01 8.14
C LEU A 369 7.06 1.90 8.59
N GLY A 370 8.31 2.23 8.91
CA GLY A 370 9.31 1.22 9.30
C GLY A 370 9.78 0.34 8.15
N LEU A 371 9.58 0.77 6.90
CA LEU A 371 9.89 -0.03 5.71
C LEU A 371 11.34 0.17 5.28
N GLU A 372 12.04 -0.93 5.02
CA GLU A 372 13.36 -0.88 4.41
C GLU A 372 13.24 -0.75 2.89
N HIS A 373 14.18 -0.02 2.28
CA HIS A 373 14.35 0.01 0.84
C HIS A 373 15.67 -0.65 0.46
N ARG A 374 15.67 -1.43 -0.62
CA ARG A 374 16.85 -2.15 -1.11
C ARG A 374 17.03 -1.88 -2.59
N SER A 375 18.28 -1.65 -3.00
CA SER A 375 18.65 -1.64 -4.41
C SER A 375 18.98 -3.07 -4.85
N ARG A 376 18.31 -3.56 -5.89
CA ARG A 376 18.66 -4.83 -6.57
C ARG A 376 18.86 -4.52 -8.05
N ARG A 377 20.01 -4.90 -8.60
CA ARG A 377 20.36 -4.69 -10.01
C ARG A 377 20.24 -3.22 -10.48
N GLY A 378 20.45 -2.25 -9.58
CA GLY A 378 20.35 -0.82 -9.88
C GLY A 378 18.95 -0.22 -9.78
N LEU A 379 17.91 -1.03 -9.53
CA LEU A 379 16.55 -0.56 -9.25
C LEU A 379 16.31 -0.51 -7.74
N ILE A 380 15.93 0.68 -7.26
CA ILE A 380 15.53 0.89 -5.87
C ILE A 380 14.11 0.34 -5.70
N GLY A 381 13.86 -0.41 -4.64
CA GLY A 381 12.52 -0.88 -4.33
C GLY A 381 12.25 -0.89 -2.84
N VAL A 382 10.99 -0.66 -2.49
CA VAL A 382 10.46 -0.73 -1.12
C VAL A 382 9.65 -2.01 -1.03
N ASP A 383 9.94 -2.84 -0.04
CA ASP A 383 9.16 -4.05 0.20
C ASP A 383 7.94 -3.65 1.04
N PHE A 384 6.75 -3.66 0.45
CA PHE A 384 5.50 -3.26 1.09
C PHE A 384 4.42 -4.30 0.87
N ASN A 385 3.83 -4.80 1.96
CA ASN A 385 2.90 -5.93 1.95
C ASN A 385 3.47 -7.05 1.06
N GLY A 386 4.76 -7.36 1.21
CA GLY A 386 5.55 -8.37 0.48
C GLY A 386 5.47 -8.38 -1.04
N ARG A 387 5.02 -7.27 -1.63
CA ARG A 387 5.32 -6.89 -3.00
C ARG A 387 6.48 -5.91 -2.98
N ARG A 388 7.28 -5.95 -4.03
CA ARG A 388 8.32 -4.94 -4.22
C ARG A 388 7.78 -3.80 -5.06
N VAL A 389 7.66 -2.63 -4.43
CA VAL A 389 7.30 -1.40 -5.12
C VAL A 389 8.58 -0.80 -5.68
N ASN A 390 8.69 -0.77 -7.00
CA ASN A 390 9.87 -0.21 -7.65
C ASN A 390 9.81 1.31 -7.63
N VAL A 391 10.93 1.96 -7.31
CA VAL A 391 11.08 3.41 -7.30
C VAL A 391 12.04 3.82 -8.40
N ARG A 392 11.53 4.56 -9.38
CA ARG A 392 12.28 5.08 -10.51
C ARG A 392 12.50 6.59 -10.38
N CYS A 393 13.65 7.04 -10.85
CA CYS A 393 13.97 8.46 -10.97
C CYS A 393 14.24 8.80 -12.44
N GLY A 394 13.67 9.90 -12.93
CA GLY A 394 13.93 10.44 -14.25
C GLY A 394 12.89 11.50 -14.64
N LEU A 395 13.38 12.70 -15.00
CA LEU A 395 12.57 13.87 -15.36
C LEU A 395 11.48 13.53 -16.39
N ILE A 396 10.32 14.14 -16.32
CA ILE A 396 9.36 14.05 -17.41
C ILE A 396 9.94 14.65 -18.69
N GLY A 397 9.81 13.93 -19.81
CA GLY A 397 10.35 14.34 -21.10
C GLY A 397 9.69 15.61 -21.65
N PHE A 398 10.38 16.25 -22.60
CA PHE A 398 9.97 17.51 -23.22
C PHE A 398 9.44 17.26 -24.63
N ASP A 399 8.39 17.99 -25.05
CA ASP A 399 7.85 17.89 -26.42
C ASP A 399 8.74 18.64 -27.41
N VAL A 400 9.78 17.96 -27.86
CA VAL A 400 10.78 18.50 -28.80
C VAL A 400 10.15 18.77 -30.16
N SER A 401 9.36 17.82 -30.67
CA SER A 401 8.80 17.86 -32.01
C SER A 401 7.76 18.97 -32.15
N GLY A 402 6.78 19.04 -31.23
CA GLY A 402 5.74 20.06 -31.26
C GLY A 402 6.29 21.47 -31.03
N THR A 403 7.27 21.63 -30.15
CA THR A 403 7.94 22.92 -29.95
C THR A 403 8.71 23.37 -31.19
N ARG A 404 9.40 22.44 -31.87
CA ARG A 404 10.14 22.74 -33.10
C ARG A 404 9.20 23.17 -34.22
N GLU A 405 8.11 22.44 -34.43
CA GLU A 405 7.08 22.80 -35.42
C GLU A 405 6.47 24.17 -35.15
N MET A 406 6.15 24.48 -33.89
CA MET A 406 5.60 25.78 -33.52
C MET A 406 6.61 26.92 -33.70
N ARG A 407 7.87 26.69 -33.31
CA ARG A 407 8.98 27.65 -33.51
C ARG A 407 9.16 28.02 -34.99
N ASP A 408 9.07 27.01 -35.87
CA ASP A 408 9.32 27.18 -37.31
C ASP A 408 8.07 27.64 -38.09
N SER A 409 6.93 27.84 -37.39
CA SER A 409 5.72 28.38 -38.00
C SER A 409 5.88 29.82 -38.45
N GLN A 410 5.25 30.17 -39.59
CA GLN A 410 5.38 31.51 -40.18
C GLN A 410 4.91 32.63 -39.24
N ASP A 411 3.91 32.36 -38.41
CA ASP A 411 3.42 33.31 -37.40
C ASP A 411 4.51 33.72 -36.41
N VAL A 412 5.26 32.73 -35.88
CA VAL A 412 6.34 32.98 -34.91
C VAL A 412 7.51 33.70 -35.56
N VAL A 413 7.85 33.33 -36.80
CA VAL A 413 8.89 34.01 -37.58
C VAL A 413 8.54 35.47 -37.82
N ASN A 414 7.32 35.76 -38.27
CA ASN A 414 6.84 37.12 -38.51
C ASN A 414 6.81 37.95 -37.21
N MET A 415 6.31 37.37 -36.11
CA MET A 415 6.30 38.03 -34.80
C MET A 415 7.72 38.34 -34.33
N LYS A 416 8.66 37.40 -34.49
CA LYS A 416 10.06 37.59 -34.14
C LYS A 416 10.69 38.72 -34.95
N GLU A 417 10.46 38.80 -36.26
CA GLU A 417 10.97 39.89 -37.10
C GLU A 417 10.42 41.25 -36.70
N GLN A 418 9.13 41.32 -36.32
CA GLN A 418 8.53 42.55 -35.79
C GLN A 418 9.18 42.97 -34.47
N LEU A 419 9.36 42.03 -33.54
CA LEU A 419 10.00 42.30 -32.25
C LEU A 419 11.48 42.67 -32.42
N GLN A 420 12.19 42.10 -33.40
CA GLN A 420 13.57 42.48 -33.71
C GLN A 420 13.70 43.94 -34.13
N LYS A 421 12.72 44.47 -34.88
CA LYS A 421 12.67 45.90 -35.22
C LYS A 421 12.36 46.78 -34.00
N GLU A 422 11.48 46.31 -33.11
CA GLU A 422 11.11 47.04 -31.90
C GLU A 422 12.28 47.16 -30.90
N PHE A 423 13.07 46.09 -30.76
CA PHE A 423 14.21 46.02 -29.84
C PHE A 423 15.56 46.27 -30.53
N GLU A 424 15.56 46.95 -31.67
CA GLU A 424 16.79 47.26 -32.41
C GLU A 424 17.76 48.09 -31.54
N GLY A 425 19.03 47.68 -31.52
CA GLY A 425 20.06 48.30 -30.68
C GLY A 425 20.00 47.94 -29.19
N LYS A 426 19.06 47.08 -28.77
CA LYS A 426 18.91 46.65 -27.37
C LYS A 426 19.32 45.19 -27.14
N THR A 427 19.84 44.91 -25.95
CA THR A 427 20.13 43.57 -25.42
C THR A 427 18.93 43.11 -24.60
N VAL A 428 18.31 42.00 -25.00
CA VAL A 428 17.06 41.51 -24.39
C VAL A 428 17.34 40.31 -23.49
N ILE A 429 17.07 40.46 -22.18
CA ILE A 429 16.97 39.37 -21.22
C ILE A 429 15.52 38.90 -21.22
N VAL A 430 15.27 37.60 -21.41
CA VAL A 430 13.92 37.04 -21.41
C VAL A 430 13.73 36.14 -20.20
N SER A 431 12.59 36.31 -19.54
CA SER A 431 12.16 35.46 -18.44
C SER A 431 10.73 35.00 -18.69
N CYS A 432 10.40 33.79 -18.26
CA CYS A 432 9.04 33.28 -18.34
C CYS A 432 8.73 32.46 -17.10
N ASP A 433 7.75 32.91 -16.31
CA ASP A 433 7.46 32.35 -15.00
C ASP A 433 5.95 32.35 -14.74
N LYS A 434 5.49 31.50 -13.83
CA LYS A 434 4.11 31.51 -13.36
C LYS A 434 3.92 32.66 -12.37
N ILE A 435 2.72 33.25 -12.33
CA ILE A 435 2.35 34.22 -11.28
C ILE A 435 2.19 33.44 -9.96
N ASP A 436 3.30 33.32 -9.23
CA ASP A 436 3.44 32.57 -7.99
C ASP A 436 4.69 33.07 -7.25
N ARG A 437 4.59 33.21 -5.92
CA ARG A 437 5.67 33.67 -5.04
C ARG A 437 6.91 32.79 -5.16
N LEU A 438 6.69 31.50 -5.41
CA LEU A 438 7.75 30.52 -5.63
C LEU A 438 8.58 30.76 -6.90
N SER A 439 8.06 31.52 -7.87
CA SER A 439 8.78 31.91 -9.08
C SER A 439 9.88 32.95 -8.83
N GLY A 440 9.88 33.62 -7.66
CA GLY A 440 10.94 34.57 -7.28
C GLY A 440 11.06 35.78 -8.21
N ILE A 441 9.95 36.25 -8.80
CA ILE A 441 9.96 37.37 -9.77
C ILE A 441 10.39 38.68 -9.07
N SER A 442 9.96 38.92 -7.84
CA SER A 442 10.36 40.11 -7.07
C SER A 442 11.88 40.14 -6.81
N LEU A 443 12.49 38.98 -6.52
CA LEU A 443 13.94 38.84 -6.39
C LEU A 443 14.65 39.15 -7.71
N LYS A 444 14.08 38.69 -8.83
CA LYS A 444 14.58 39.00 -10.19
C LYS A 444 14.62 40.50 -10.45
N LEU A 445 13.52 41.20 -10.19
CA LEU A 445 13.41 42.63 -10.42
C LEU A 445 14.37 43.41 -9.53
N THR A 446 14.50 43.01 -8.25
CA THR A 446 15.45 43.61 -7.31
C THR A 446 16.91 43.43 -7.79
N ALA A 447 17.26 42.24 -8.29
CA ALA A 447 18.58 42.00 -8.85
C ALA A 447 18.81 42.77 -10.16
N PHE A 448 17.80 42.91 -11.00
CA PHE A 448 17.89 43.72 -12.21
C PHE A 448 18.06 45.21 -11.91
N GLU A 449 17.33 45.74 -10.91
CA GLU A 449 17.51 47.11 -10.41
C GLU A 449 18.94 47.33 -9.91
N SER A 450 19.47 46.41 -9.11
CA SER A 450 20.84 46.43 -8.60
C SER A 450 21.86 46.44 -9.75
N LEU A 451 21.72 45.53 -10.73
CA LEU A 451 22.54 45.48 -11.94
C LEU A 451 22.53 46.81 -12.70
N MET A 452 21.35 47.40 -12.90
CA MET A 452 21.20 48.65 -13.62
C MET A 452 21.85 49.82 -12.87
N ARG A 453 21.83 49.84 -11.53
CA ARG A 453 22.51 50.86 -10.73
C ARG A 453 24.04 50.74 -10.81
N PHE A 454 24.59 49.55 -10.56
CA PHE A 454 26.04 49.33 -10.55
C PHE A 454 26.68 49.49 -11.93
N SER A 455 26.00 49.01 -12.98
CA SER A 455 26.53 48.99 -14.35
C SER A 455 25.76 49.90 -15.31
N SER A 456 25.14 50.96 -14.77
CA SER A 456 24.40 52.00 -15.52
C SER A 456 25.21 52.56 -16.68
N HIS A 457 26.49 52.84 -16.46
CA HIS A 457 27.39 53.40 -17.47
C HIS A 457 27.53 52.54 -18.74
N VAL A 458 27.32 51.22 -18.65
CA VAL A 458 27.39 50.29 -19.79
C VAL A 458 26.01 50.04 -20.40
N TRP A 459 25.02 49.80 -19.54
CA TRP A 459 23.74 49.18 -19.92
C TRP A 459 22.55 50.14 -20.03
N TYR A 460 22.69 51.40 -19.57
CA TYR A 460 21.60 52.38 -19.64
C TYR A 460 21.07 52.57 -21.06
N GLY A 461 19.75 52.42 -21.24
CA GLY A 461 19.07 52.50 -22.53
C GLY A 461 19.35 51.34 -23.51
N LYS A 462 20.25 50.41 -23.16
CA LYS A 462 20.65 49.28 -24.01
C LYS A 462 20.10 47.95 -23.50
N LEU A 463 19.97 47.74 -22.19
CA LEU A 463 19.53 46.48 -21.62
C LEU A 463 18.02 46.50 -21.32
N VAL A 464 17.30 45.45 -21.70
CA VAL A 464 15.86 45.30 -21.41
C VAL A 464 15.57 43.92 -20.85
N LEU A 465 14.85 43.87 -19.72
CA LEU A 465 14.26 42.66 -19.18
C LEU A 465 12.81 42.51 -19.66
N VAL A 466 12.53 41.47 -20.43
CA VAL A 466 11.18 41.06 -20.81
C VAL A 466 10.72 39.93 -19.89
N GLN A 467 9.81 40.24 -18.97
CA GLN A 467 9.20 39.28 -18.06
C GLN A 467 7.85 38.81 -18.61
N LEU A 468 7.82 37.58 -19.13
CA LEU A 468 6.61 36.90 -19.54
C LEU A 468 5.96 36.23 -18.33
N MET A 469 4.68 36.51 -18.11
CA MET A 469 3.89 35.98 -17.01
C MET A 469 2.87 34.97 -17.52
N ARG A 470 2.99 33.73 -17.04
CA ARG A 470 2.03 32.66 -17.31
C ARG A 470 1.01 32.59 -16.21
N ARG A 471 -0.25 32.30 -16.57
CA ARG A 471 -1.24 31.93 -15.57
C ARG A 471 -0.85 30.62 -14.88
N PRO A 472 -1.02 30.52 -13.56
CA PRO A 472 -1.06 29.23 -12.90
C PRO A 472 -2.23 28.40 -13.43
N TYR A 473 -2.15 27.07 -13.31
CA TYR A 473 -3.10 26.12 -13.92
C TYR A 473 -4.48 26.07 -13.23
N SER A 474 -4.76 26.91 -12.23
CA SER A 474 -6.10 27.01 -11.63
C SER A 474 -7.05 27.54 -12.71
N THR A 475 -8.00 26.68 -13.07
CA THR A 475 -8.96 26.92 -14.15
C THR A 475 -10.23 27.59 -13.59
N TYR A 476 -10.32 27.82 -12.26
CA TYR A 476 -11.56 28.19 -11.59
C TYR A 476 -11.49 29.53 -10.88
N ALA A 477 -12.66 30.17 -10.85
CA ALA A 477 -12.95 31.45 -10.24
C ALA A 477 -12.93 31.37 -8.70
N ALA A 478 -11.78 30.99 -8.13
CA ALA A 478 -11.51 31.10 -6.71
C ALA A 478 -11.15 32.55 -6.40
N THR A 479 -12.06 33.32 -5.80
CA THR A 479 -11.85 34.75 -5.48
C THR A 479 -10.55 34.97 -4.70
N GLU A 480 -10.28 34.15 -3.68
CA GLU A 480 -9.12 34.32 -2.78
C GLU A 480 -7.77 33.99 -3.44
N LEU A 481 -7.67 32.86 -4.16
CA LEU A 481 -6.44 32.50 -4.86
C LEU A 481 -6.16 33.48 -6.01
N LEU A 482 -7.19 33.88 -6.76
CA LEU A 482 -7.08 34.92 -7.78
C LEU A 482 -6.73 36.28 -7.18
N GLU A 483 -7.22 36.60 -5.97
CA GLU A 483 -6.86 37.82 -5.25
C GLU A 483 -5.39 37.80 -4.82
N SER A 484 -4.88 36.67 -4.31
CA SER A 484 -3.46 36.54 -3.96
C SER A 484 -2.56 36.72 -5.18
N GLN A 485 -2.92 36.11 -6.31
CA GLN A 485 -2.22 36.23 -7.59
C GLN A 485 -2.33 37.63 -8.18
N ARG A 486 -3.49 38.28 -8.04
CA ARG A 486 -3.69 39.66 -8.46
C ARG A 486 -2.81 40.62 -7.66
N LYS A 487 -2.78 40.46 -6.33
CA LYS A 487 -1.89 41.24 -5.45
C LYS A 487 -0.43 41.05 -5.83
N GLU A 488 -0.02 39.83 -6.14
CA GLU A 488 1.34 39.54 -6.60
C GLU A 488 1.63 40.18 -7.97
N LEU A 489 0.70 40.10 -8.91
CA LEU A 489 0.81 40.78 -10.21
C LEU A 489 0.93 42.30 -10.05
N GLU A 490 0.08 42.91 -9.22
CA GLU A 490 0.11 44.34 -8.89
C GLU A 490 1.47 44.74 -8.29
N GLN A 491 1.99 43.95 -7.34
CA GLN A 491 3.30 44.18 -6.74
C GLN A 491 4.43 44.10 -7.78
N ILE A 492 4.39 43.12 -8.68
CA ILE A 492 5.41 42.99 -9.74
C ILE A 492 5.33 44.16 -10.72
N GLN A 493 4.12 44.60 -11.07
CA GLN A 493 3.92 45.77 -11.93
C GLN A 493 4.40 47.06 -11.26
N GLU A 494 4.16 47.22 -9.96
CA GLU A 494 4.66 48.36 -9.18
C GLU A 494 6.19 48.40 -9.15
N LEU A 495 6.84 47.25 -8.89
CA LEU A 495 8.30 47.14 -8.92
C LEU A 495 8.87 47.44 -10.31
N ALA A 496 8.24 46.91 -11.37
CA ALA A 496 8.63 47.21 -12.75
C ALA A 496 8.44 48.70 -13.08
N GLY A 497 7.38 49.32 -12.57
CA GLY A 497 7.11 50.76 -12.67
C GLY A 497 8.23 51.58 -12.04
N LYS A 498 8.58 51.29 -10.78
CA LYS A 498 9.70 51.94 -10.07
C LYS A 498 11.02 51.87 -10.84
N ILE A 499 11.34 50.69 -11.39
CA ILE A 499 12.56 50.51 -12.20
C ILE A 499 12.48 51.33 -13.48
N ASN A 500 11.32 51.39 -14.14
CA ASN A 500 11.14 52.18 -15.36
C ASN A 500 11.12 53.69 -15.12
N ASP A 501 10.70 54.15 -13.93
CA ASP A 501 10.76 55.56 -13.56
C ASP A 501 12.22 56.03 -13.41
N GLU A 502 13.10 55.18 -12.86
CA GLU A 502 14.54 55.43 -12.77
C GLU A 502 15.28 55.16 -14.09
N PHE A 503 14.88 54.10 -14.80
CA PHE A 503 15.51 53.62 -16.03
C PHE A 503 14.47 53.37 -17.15
N PRO A 504 14.08 54.42 -17.91
CA PRO A 504 12.98 54.34 -18.87
C PRO A 504 13.08 53.21 -19.90
N GLY A 505 12.06 52.33 -19.90
CA GLY A 505 11.92 51.24 -20.87
C GLY A 505 12.86 50.04 -20.65
N SER A 506 13.40 49.88 -19.44
CA SER A 506 14.34 48.81 -19.08
C SER A 506 13.63 47.52 -18.66
N VAL A 507 12.37 47.59 -18.22
CA VAL A 507 11.57 46.40 -17.86
C VAL A 507 10.26 46.40 -18.64
N ARG A 508 9.96 45.31 -19.32
CA ARG A 508 8.67 45.07 -19.99
C ARG A 508 8.02 43.83 -19.39
N VAL A 509 6.89 44.03 -18.72
CA VAL A 509 6.07 42.95 -18.18
C VAL A 509 4.98 42.61 -19.20
N ILE A 510 4.85 41.34 -19.57
CA ILE A 510 3.86 40.86 -20.53
C ILE A 510 3.09 39.72 -19.89
N GLY A 511 1.76 39.85 -19.87
CA GLY A 511 0.85 38.81 -19.38
C GLY A 511 -0.23 39.38 -18.45
N PRO A 512 -1.10 38.52 -17.91
CA PRO A 512 -1.32 37.13 -18.31
C PRO A 512 -2.30 36.96 -19.48
N TYR A 513 -2.97 38.03 -19.95
CA TYR A 513 -4.00 37.95 -21.01
C TYR A 513 -3.44 38.07 -22.43
N GLU A 514 -2.23 38.61 -22.57
CA GLU A 514 -1.53 38.81 -23.84
C GLU A 514 -0.57 37.65 -24.17
N GLU A 515 -0.34 36.74 -23.21
CA GLU A 515 0.56 35.61 -23.42
C GLU A 515 -0.10 34.53 -24.27
N ASN A 516 0.57 34.16 -25.34
CA ASN A 516 0.23 32.98 -26.12
C ASN A 516 1.51 32.19 -26.41
N PRO A 517 1.42 30.86 -26.67
CA PRO A 517 2.60 30.03 -26.91
C PRO A 517 3.48 30.53 -28.06
N LYS A 518 2.89 31.04 -29.15
CA LYS A 518 3.63 31.54 -30.32
C LYS A 518 4.44 32.81 -30.01
N LEU A 519 3.83 33.77 -29.32
CA LEU A 519 4.45 35.02 -28.89
C LEU A 519 5.58 34.74 -27.91
N ARG A 520 5.38 33.79 -26.99
CA ARG A 520 6.43 33.36 -26.05
C ARG A 520 7.63 32.76 -26.79
N LEU A 521 7.41 31.89 -27.78
CA LEU A 521 8.50 31.36 -28.61
C LEU A 521 9.19 32.45 -29.44
N ALA A 522 8.46 33.47 -29.89
CA ALA A 522 9.02 34.63 -30.59
C ALA A 522 9.96 35.44 -29.67
N TYR A 523 9.54 35.72 -28.43
CA TYR A 523 10.41 36.34 -27.42
C TYR A 523 11.61 35.46 -27.06
N PHE A 524 11.42 34.15 -26.88
CA PHE A 524 12.54 33.23 -26.65
C PHE A 524 13.54 33.22 -27.80
N GLY A 525 13.06 33.35 -29.05
CA GLY A 525 13.92 33.47 -30.22
C GLY A 525 14.55 34.86 -30.41
N LEU A 526 14.16 35.87 -29.63
CA LEU A 526 14.76 37.20 -29.58
C LEU A 526 15.80 37.32 -28.45
N GLY A 527 15.56 36.63 -27.33
CA GLY A 527 16.33 36.74 -26.10
C GLY A 527 17.81 36.41 -26.28
N GLN A 528 18.66 37.31 -25.78
CA GLN A 528 20.12 37.14 -25.79
C GLN A 528 20.63 36.54 -24.48
N LEU A 529 19.79 36.50 -23.45
CA LEU A 529 20.01 35.83 -22.18
C LEU A 529 18.65 35.36 -21.64
N TYR A 530 18.59 34.14 -21.09
CA TYR A 530 17.44 33.68 -20.32
C TYR A 530 17.74 33.74 -18.82
N LEU A 531 16.78 34.23 -18.04
CA LEU A 531 16.93 34.40 -16.59
C LEU A 531 15.78 33.71 -15.86
N ASN A 532 16.07 32.74 -15.00
CA ASN A 532 15.11 32.14 -14.08
C ASN A 532 15.62 32.26 -12.64
N THR A 533 14.78 32.79 -11.74
CA THR A 533 15.10 33.04 -10.32
C THR A 533 14.12 32.32 -9.40
N SER A 534 13.57 31.19 -9.85
CA SER A 534 12.62 30.40 -9.08
C SER A 534 13.20 30.01 -7.72
N VAL A 535 12.50 30.36 -6.65
CA VAL A 535 12.90 30.07 -5.26
C VAL A 535 12.75 28.59 -4.97
N ARG A 536 11.67 27.97 -5.45
CA ARG A 536 11.47 26.53 -5.39
C ARG A 536 10.36 26.13 -6.33
N THR A 537 10.66 25.36 -7.37
CA THR A 537 9.64 24.91 -8.31
C THR A 537 9.86 23.45 -8.68
N GLY A 538 8.78 22.77 -9.04
CA GLY A 538 8.86 21.49 -9.73
C GLY A 538 9.49 21.63 -11.12
N LEU A 539 9.11 20.78 -12.06
CA LEU A 539 9.63 20.92 -13.41
C LEU A 539 9.04 22.14 -14.12
N ASP A 540 9.92 22.97 -14.70
CA ASP A 540 9.55 23.98 -15.69
C ASP A 540 10.18 23.68 -17.05
N TRP A 541 9.37 23.82 -18.10
CA TRP A 541 9.77 23.60 -19.48
C TRP A 541 10.20 24.87 -20.21
N SER A 542 9.94 26.04 -19.65
CA SER A 542 10.34 27.34 -20.22
C SER A 542 11.84 27.39 -20.60
N PRO A 543 12.79 26.89 -19.76
CA PRO A 543 14.20 26.86 -20.14
C PRO A 543 14.50 25.94 -21.33
N PHE A 544 13.79 24.81 -21.46
CA PHE A 544 13.97 23.89 -22.57
C PHE A 544 13.45 24.48 -23.89
N GLU A 545 12.30 25.14 -23.85
CA GLU A 545 11.74 25.88 -24.98
C GLU A 545 12.68 27.01 -25.42
N PHE A 546 13.28 27.74 -24.46
CA PHE A 546 14.29 28.77 -24.75
C PHE A 546 15.53 28.19 -25.45
N VAL A 547 16.06 27.07 -24.96
CA VAL A 547 17.21 26.38 -25.59
C VAL A 547 16.89 25.99 -27.03
N MET A 548 15.67 25.51 -27.31
CA MET A 548 15.22 25.14 -28.65
C MET A 548 15.09 26.33 -29.61
N CYS A 549 14.65 27.49 -29.10
CA CYS A 549 14.59 28.72 -29.88
C CYS A 549 15.97 29.37 -30.09
N SER A 550 16.91 29.14 -29.18
CA SER A 550 18.24 29.78 -29.17
C SER A 550 19.27 29.12 -30.06
N GLU A 551 18.93 28.03 -30.77
CA GLU A 551 19.84 27.26 -31.64
C GLU A 551 20.71 28.14 -32.56
N LYS A 552 20.12 29.18 -33.15
CA LYS A 552 20.82 30.13 -34.04
C LYS A 552 21.47 31.31 -33.31
N GLN A 553 20.94 31.69 -32.14
CA GLN A 553 21.28 32.94 -31.45
C GLN A 553 22.39 32.76 -30.42
N THR A 554 22.67 31.52 -29.98
CA THR A 554 23.74 31.18 -29.03
C THR A 554 23.58 31.91 -27.68
N ALA A 555 22.35 32.04 -27.19
CA ALA A 555 22.07 32.73 -25.95
C ALA A 555 22.42 31.87 -24.71
N PRO A 556 23.16 32.40 -23.72
CA PRO A 556 23.37 31.74 -22.43
C PRO A 556 22.09 31.71 -21.57
N LEU A 557 22.12 30.86 -20.54
CA LEU A 557 21.04 30.72 -19.55
C LEU A 557 21.61 30.95 -18.15
N CYS A 558 20.91 31.73 -17.33
CA CYS A 558 21.09 31.85 -15.89
C CYS A 558 19.86 31.27 -15.20
N VAL A 559 20.05 30.25 -14.36
CA VAL A 559 18.96 29.52 -13.71
C VAL A 559 19.22 29.38 -12.22
N SER A 560 18.13 29.41 -11.44
CA SER A 560 18.18 29.13 -10.02
C SER A 560 18.67 27.71 -9.74
N GLU A 561 19.49 27.53 -8.70
CA GLU A 561 19.87 26.21 -8.21
C GLU A 561 18.66 25.38 -7.70
N PHE A 562 17.59 26.07 -7.29
CA PHE A 562 16.33 25.47 -6.79
C PHE A 562 15.31 25.13 -7.88
N LEU A 563 15.63 25.38 -9.15
CA LEU A 563 14.80 24.97 -10.28
C LEU A 563 14.89 23.44 -10.45
N GLY A 564 13.76 22.74 -10.61
CA GLY A 564 13.75 21.28 -10.73
C GLY A 564 14.59 20.70 -11.88
N CYS A 565 14.88 21.49 -12.92
CA CYS A 565 15.76 21.09 -14.03
C CYS A 565 17.19 21.67 -13.95
N SER A 566 17.58 22.36 -12.87
CA SER A 566 18.91 22.98 -12.73
C SER A 566 20.05 21.97 -12.95
N ARG A 567 19.91 20.76 -12.38
CA ARG A 567 20.90 19.67 -12.45
C ARG A 567 21.14 19.16 -13.87
N VAL A 568 20.13 19.20 -14.75
CA VAL A 568 20.27 18.73 -16.13
C VAL A 568 20.72 19.84 -17.09
N LEU A 569 20.51 21.09 -16.72
CA LEU A 569 20.94 22.26 -17.49
C LEU A 569 22.43 22.59 -17.23
N SER A 570 23.33 21.61 -17.38
CA SER A 570 24.77 21.74 -17.07
C SER A 570 25.55 22.83 -17.83
N GLY A 571 24.98 23.37 -18.92
CA GLY A 571 25.56 24.51 -19.65
C GLY A 571 25.17 25.89 -19.10
N SER A 572 24.20 25.96 -18.18
CA SER A 572 23.71 27.20 -17.59
C SER A 572 24.60 27.73 -16.45
N PHE A 573 24.41 29.00 -16.07
CA PHE A 573 24.93 29.54 -14.81
C PHE A 573 23.92 29.25 -13.70
N SER A 574 24.33 28.42 -12.73
CA SER A 574 23.57 28.17 -11.51
C SER A 574 23.81 29.30 -10.53
N MET A 575 22.74 29.82 -9.94
CA MET A 575 22.80 30.92 -8.97
C MET A 575 21.76 30.73 -7.87
N ASN A 576 22.06 31.29 -6.69
CA ASN A 576 21.11 31.33 -5.60
C ASN A 576 20.28 32.63 -5.69
N PRO A 577 18.96 32.57 -5.97
CA PRO A 577 18.13 33.75 -6.17
C PRO A 577 17.96 34.62 -4.91
N TRP A 578 18.25 34.07 -3.72
CA TRP A 578 18.21 34.83 -2.45
C TRP A 578 19.39 35.76 -2.28
N ASN A 579 20.50 35.49 -2.97
CA ASN A 579 21.67 36.36 -2.98
C ASN A 579 21.63 37.24 -4.24
N VAL A 580 21.18 38.48 -4.07
CA VAL A 580 21.05 39.46 -5.15
C VAL A 580 22.37 39.67 -5.89
N ASP A 581 23.49 39.78 -5.17
CA ASP A 581 24.82 40.00 -5.77
C ASP A 581 25.24 38.80 -6.62
N CYS A 582 24.91 37.57 -6.18
CA CYS A 582 25.17 36.36 -6.96
C CYS A 582 24.41 36.35 -8.29
N VAL A 583 23.16 36.82 -8.30
CA VAL A 583 22.36 36.94 -9.52
C VAL A 583 22.94 38.00 -10.45
N VAL A 584 23.31 39.17 -9.92
CA VAL A 584 23.94 40.27 -10.67
C VAL A 584 25.23 39.77 -11.34
N ASP A 585 26.14 39.18 -10.56
CA ASP A 585 27.39 38.60 -11.04
C ASP A 585 27.19 37.57 -12.16
N ALA A 586 26.21 36.68 -12.01
CA ALA A 586 25.92 35.64 -12.99
C ALA A 586 25.40 36.25 -14.30
N VAL A 587 24.50 37.23 -14.21
CA VAL A 587 23.97 37.95 -15.38
C VAL A 587 25.09 38.73 -16.09
N GLU A 588 25.93 39.46 -15.37
CA GLU A 588 27.05 40.19 -15.97
C GLU A 588 28.04 39.26 -16.67
N LYS A 589 28.45 38.18 -16.02
CA LYS A 589 29.32 37.16 -16.61
C LYS A 589 28.70 36.55 -17.86
N ALA A 590 27.40 36.25 -17.83
CA ALA A 590 26.70 35.68 -18.98
C ALA A 590 26.64 36.68 -20.17
N LEU A 591 26.41 37.96 -19.90
CA LEU A 591 26.40 39.02 -20.91
C LEU A 591 27.80 39.27 -21.51
N GLN A 592 28.87 39.06 -20.75
CA GLN A 592 30.26 39.25 -21.20
C GLN A 592 30.89 38.01 -21.85
N LEU A 593 30.20 36.87 -21.90
CA LEU A 593 30.73 35.64 -22.49
C LEU A 593 31.14 35.81 -23.96
N SER A 594 32.27 35.22 -24.33
CA SER A 594 32.71 35.10 -25.72
C SER A 594 31.74 34.26 -26.56
N GLN A 595 31.69 34.50 -27.87
CA GLN A 595 30.82 33.73 -28.77
C GLN A 595 31.15 32.22 -28.77
N ALA A 596 32.44 31.86 -28.61
CA ALA A 596 32.88 30.47 -28.56
C ALA A 596 32.35 29.75 -27.31
N ASP A 597 32.43 30.40 -26.15
CA ASP A 597 31.93 29.84 -24.88
C ASP A 597 30.41 29.69 -24.89
N ARG A 598 29.72 30.69 -25.43
CA ARG A 598 28.26 30.65 -25.64
C ARG A 598 27.83 29.47 -26.49
N GLN A 599 28.50 29.25 -27.62
CA GLN A 599 28.24 28.11 -28.51
C GLN A 599 28.51 26.78 -27.81
N GLN A 600 29.62 26.64 -27.09
CA GLN A 600 29.97 25.40 -26.41
C GLN A 600 28.94 25.05 -25.32
N ARG A 601 28.51 26.04 -24.54
CA ARG A 601 27.49 25.88 -23.49
C ARG A 601 26.13 25.51 -24.08
N LEU A 602 25.66 26.25 -25.09
CA LEU A 602 24.40 25.96 -25.75
C LEU A 602 24.41 24.58 -26.40
N LYS A 603 25.52 24.17 -27.03
CA LYS A 603 25.64 22.83 -27.64
C LYS A 603 25.36 21.72 -26.65
N ARG A 604 25.89 21.79 -25.42
CA ARG A 604 25.63 20.80 -24.37
C ARG A 604 24.15 20.78 -23.97
N LEU A 605 23.55 21.95 -23.79
CA LEU A 605 22.12 22.08 -23.45
C LEU A 605 21.23 21.53 -24.55
N TYR A 606 21.49 21.92 -25.80
CA TYR A 606 20.71 21.51 -26.95
C TYR A 606 20.80 20.01 -27.21
N GLN A 607 21.98 19.40 -27.05
CA GLN A 607 22.17 17.96 -27.13
C GLN A 607 21.34 17.21 -26.08
N PHE A 608 21.28 17.73 -24.85
CA PHE A 608 20.44 17.14 -23.81
C PHE A 608 18.95 17.27 -24.15
N VAL A 609 18.47 18.50 -24.40
CA VAL A 609 17.05 18.79 -24.66
C VAL A 609 16.54 18.03 -25.89
N SER A 610 17.33 17.94 -26.96
CA SER A 610 16.92 17.23 -28.19
C SER A 610 16.80 15.72 -28.01
N ASN A 611 17.54 15.13 -27.07
CA ASN A 611 17.46 13.69 -26.79
C ASN A 611 16.34 13.35 -25.80
N TYR A 612 15.89 14.35 -25.02
CA TYR A 612 14.99 14.19 -23.89
C TYR A 612 13.51 14.37 -24.27
N ASP A 613 13.01 13.41 -25.05
CA ASP A 613 11.66 13.45 -25.60
C ASP A 613 10.60 12.82 -24.66
N ILE A 614 9.40 13.42 -24.61
CA ILE A 614 8.29 12.96 -23.78
C ILE A 614 7.78 11.57 -24.18
N ASP A 615 7.76 11.27 -25.49
CA ASP A 615 7.31 9.97 -25.98
C ASP A 615 8.28 8.85 -25.55
N LYS A 616 9.60 9.10 -25.66
CA LYS A 616 10.63 8.16 -25.20
C LYS A 616 10.55 7.91 -23.69
N TRP A 617 10.34 8.97 -22.91
CA TRP A 617 10.16 8.87 -21.46
C TRP A 617 8.92 8.03 -21.12
N ALA A 618 7.78 8.30 -21.74
CA ALA A 618 6.54 7.56 -21.52
C ALA A 618 6.71 6.08 -21.87
N HIS A 619 7.31 5.76 -23.02
CA HIS A 619 7.61 4.37 -23.38
C HIS A 619 8.52 3.68 -22.36
N SER A 620 9.53 4.37 -21.82
CA SER A 620 10.40 3.81 -20.78
C SER A 620 9.63 3.51 -19.49
N ILE A 621 8.75 4.40 -19.03
CA ILE A 621 7.94 4.17 -17.83
C ILE A 621 6.97 3.01 -18.04
N LEU A 622 6.29 2.97 -19.18
CA LEU A 622 5.33 1.91 -19.49
C LEU A 622 6.00 0.53 -19.59
N ASN A 623 7.23 0.47 -20.11
CA ASN A 623 8.05 -0.74 -20.09
C ASN A 623 8.36 -1.17 -18.66
N ASP A 624 8.73 -0.23 -17.78
CA ASP A 624 9.03 -0.53 -16.38
C ASP A 624 7.80 -0.98 -15.61
N ILE A 625 6.62 -0.38 -15.85
CA ILE A 625 5.35 -0.82 -15.27
C ILE A 625 5.04 -2.27 -15.68
N SER A 626 5.28 -2.60 -16.96
CA SER A 626 5.11 -3.97 -17.46
C SER A 626 6.12 -4.94 -16.86
N ASN A 627 7.36 -4.50 -16.61
CA ASN A 627 8.44 -5.34 -16.10
C ASN A 627 8.47 -5.45 -14.58
N ALA A 628 7.86 -4.50 -13.86
CA ALA A 628 7.82 -4.47 -12.39
C ALA A 628 7.28 -5.78 -11.80
N ARG A 629 6.30 -6.41 -12.47
CA ARG A 629 5.77 -7.73 -12.08
C ARG A 629 6.45 -8.93 -12.76
N LYS A 630 7.20 -8.74 -13.85
CA LYS A 630 7.88 -9.86 -14.53
C LYS A 630 9.09 -10.38 -13.75
N GLU A 631 9.76 -9.51 -12.98
CA GLU A 631 10.78 -9.95 -12.02
C GLU A 631 10.18 -10.74 -10.85
N ASP A 632 8.83 -10.70 -10.70
CA ASP A 632 7.98 -11.37 -9.71
C ASP A 632 7.25 -12.58 -10.31
N SER A 633 7.86 -13.36 -11.23
CA SER A 633 7.25 -14.56 -11.84
C SER A 633 7.06 -15.74 -10.86
N GLY A 634 6.23 -15.52 -9.84
CA GLY A 634 5.74 -16.44 -8.84
C GLY A 634 4.44 -15.88 -8.28
N THR A 635 3.33 -16.20 -8.95
CA THR A 635 1.91 -16.05 -8.55
C THR A 635 1.39 -14.63 -8.24
N PRO A 636 0.29 -14.16 -8.86
CA PRO A 636 -0.34 -12.89 -8.48
C PRO A 636 -0.88 -12.96 -7.03
N GLY A 637 -0.41 -12.07 -6.17
CA GLY A 637 -0.96 -11.90 -4.82
C GLY A 637 -2.37 -11.30 -4.87
N LEU A 638 -3.35 -11.95 -4.23
CA LEU A 638 -4.75 -11.53 -4.20
C LEU A 638 -5.06 -10.63 -2.98
N GLY A 639 -5.02 -9.31 -3.17
CA GLY A 639 -5.34 -8.25 -2.21
C GLY A 639 -6.66 -8.36 -1.44
N LEU A 640 -6.67 -8.66 -0.14
CA LEU A 640 -7.79 -8.42 0.79
C LEU A 640 -7.33 -7.43 1.88
N GLY A 641 -7.79 -6.18 1.80
CA GLY A 641 -7.74 -5.19 2.88
C GLY A 641 -6.54 -4.21 2.89
N PRO A 642 -6.61 -3.11 3.69
CA PRO A 642 -5.52 -2.15 3.86
C PRO A 642 -4.27 -2.72 4.58
N ASP A 643 -4.32 -3.99 5.00
CA ASP A 643 -3.70 -4.38 6.26
C ASP A 643 -3.13 -5.78 6.37
N SER A 644 -3.35 -6.60 5.37
CA SER A 644 -2.81 -7.95 5.34
C SER A 644 -1.68 -7.99 4.31
N ARG A 645 -0.55 -8.53 4.76
CA ARG A 645 0.69 -8.73 4.00
C ARG A 645 0.41 -9.65 2.80
N PHE A 646 0.72 -9.21 1.58
CA PHE A 646 1.06 -10.15 0.50
C PHE A 646 2.51 -10.56 0.69
N LEU A 647 2.95 -11.69 0.15
CA LEU A 647 4.38 -11.97 0.01
C LEU A 647 4.62 -12.99 -1.10
N ARG A 648 5.68 -12.76 -1.84
CA ARG A 648 6.07 -13.49 -3.03
C ARG A 648 6.73 -14.83 -2.68
N LEU A 649 6.31 -15.90 -3.37
CA LEU A 649 6.89 -17.24 -3.29
C LEU A 649 8.30 -17.28 -3.90
N GLU A 650 9.28 -17.87 -3.20
CA GLU A 650 10.56 -18.26 -3.82
C GLU A 650 10.39 -19.55 -4.63
N ALA A 651 11.01 -19.60 -5.82
CA ALA A 651 10.77 -20.59 -6.88
C ALA A 651 11.13 -22.06 -6.53
N ASN A 652 11.68 -22.35 -5.35
CA ASN A 652 12.05 -23.72 -4.93
C ASN A 652 11.49 -24.12 -3.54
N CYS A 653 10.63 -23.31 -2.93
CA CYS A 653 9.91 -23.68 -1.71
C CYS A 653 8.42 -23.71 -2.04
N VAL A 654 7.84 -24.90 -2.10
CA VAL A 654 6.38 -25.05 -2.17
C VAL A 654 5.82 -24.65 -0.81
N TYR A 655 5.48 -23.38 -0.62
CA TYR A 655 4.74 -22.93 0.56
C TYR A 655 3.25 -23.19 0.32
N THR A 656 2.69 -24.15 1.06
CA THR A 656 1.26 -24.49 0.96
C THR A 656 0.50 -23.86 2.12
N HIS A 657 -0.63 -23.19 1.84
CA HIS A 657 -1.53 -22.75 2.91
C HIS A 657 -1.98 -23.97 3.71
N LEU A 658 -1.94 -23.90 5.04
CA LEU A 658 -2.25 -25.05 5.88
C LEU A 658 -3.76 -25.35 5.83
N ASP A 659 -4.12 -26.48 5.21
CA ASP A 659 -5.51 -26.97 5.20
C ASP A 659 -5.90 -27.48 6.61
N ILE A 660 -6.56 -26.61 7.37
CA ILE A 660 -7.01 -26.89 8.74
C ILE A 660 -7.86 -28.19 8.80
N PRO A 661 -8.90 -28.39 7.97
CA PRO A 661 -9.61 -29.66 7.86
C PRO A 661 -8.72 -30.90 7.70
N GLU A 662 -7.73 -30.88 6.81
CA GLU A 662 -6.82 -32.02 6.58
C GLU A 662 -5.99 -32.34 7.82
N VAL A 663 -5.40 -31.31 8.44
CA VAL A 663 -4.62 -31.43 9.67
C VAL A 663 -5.47 -32.02 10.79
N VAL A 664 -6.72 -31.56 10.93
CA VAL A 664 -7.67 -32.07 11.93
C VAL A 664 -8.03 -33.53 11.67
N GLU A 665 -8.16 -33.97 10.42
CA GLU A 665 -8.44 -35.36 10.08
C GLU A 665 -7.27 -36.30 10.44
N LYS A 666 -6.03 -35.91 10.07
CA LYS A 666 -4.84 -36.69 10.44
C LYS A 666 -4.61 -36.67 11.95
N TYR A 667 -4.84 -35.53 12.60
CA TYR A 667 -4.81 -35.41 14.05
C TYR A 667 -5.76 -36.43 14.70
N LYS A 668 -7.03 -36.52 14.27
CA LYS A 668 -7.99 -37.50 14.82
C LYS A 668 -7.51 -38.95 14.72
N ARG A 669 -6.90 -39.33 13.59
CA ARG A 669 -6.42 -40.69 13.33
C ARG A 669 -5.15 -41.05 14.09
N SER A 670 -4.42 -40.06 14.57
CA SER A 670 -3.15 -40.21 15.26
C SER A 670 -3.33 -40.54 16.74
N SER A 671 -2.44 -41.36 17.28
CA SER A 671 -2.49 -41.90 18.65
C SER A 671 -1.49 -41.24 19.60
N ARG A 672 -0.39 -40.66 19.08
CA ARG A 672 0.67 -39.98 19.83
C ARG A 672 1.10 -38.71 19.09
N ARG A 673 0.59 -37.57 19.54
CA ARG A 673 0.70 -36.28 18.85
C ARG A 673 1.62 -35.33 19.61
N VAL A 674 2.56 -34.71 18.90
CA VAL A 674 3.41 -33.64 19.44
C VAL A 674 3.01 -32.32 18.80
N ILE A 675 2.76 -31.30 19.63
CA ILE A 675 2.42 -29.95 19.19
C ILE A 675 3.46 -28.99 19.75
N LEU A 676 4.23 -28.34 18.88
CA LEU A 676 5.26 -27.35 19.20
C LEU A 676 4.73 -25.98 18.78
N LEU A 677 4.57 -25.07 19.74
CA LEU A 677 4.06 -23.72 19.49
C LEU A 677 5.10 -22.71 19.97
N ASP A 678 5.55 -21.83 19.09
CA ASP A 678 6.35 -20.69 19.51
C ASP A 678 5.49 -19.59 20.16
N TYR A 679 6.09 -18.89 21.12
CA TYR A 679 5.56 -17.69 21.75
C TYR A 679 6.69 -16.65 21.90
N GLY A 680 6.82 -15.83 20.86
CA GLY A 680 7.68 -14.63 20.80
C GLY A 680 6.96 -13.31 21.15
N SER A 681 7.70 -12.20 21.08
CA SER A 681 7.20 -10.83 21.35
C SER A 681 6.10 -10.35 20.39
N ALA A 682 5.81 -11.11 19.33
CA ALA A 682 4.75 -10.83 18.35
C ALA A 682 3.38 -11.43 18.74
N TYR A 683 3.30 -12.25 19.79
CA TYR A 683 2.04 -12.84 20.31
C TYR A 683 1.40 -12.00 21.43
N ALA A 684 1.84 -10.75 21.57
CA ALA A 684 1.19 -9.70 22.33
C ALA A 684 -0.30 -9.58 21.92
N PRO A 685 -1.26 -9.43 22.86
CA PRO A 685 -2.59 -9.00 22.51
C PRO A 685 -2.53 -7.52 22.06
N HIS A 686 -2.21 -7.31 20.78
CA HIS A 686 -2.66 -6.11 20.08
C HIS A 686 -4.18 -6.23 20.00
N SER A 687 -4.86 -5.56 20.93
CA SER A 687 -6.29 -5.37 20.92
C SER A 687 -6.73 -4.87 19.54
N LEU A 688 -7.68 -5.59 18.95
CA LEU A 688 -8.57 -5.29 17.82
C LEU A 688 -8.76 -3.79 17.48
N VAL A 689 -7.72 -3.18 16.93
CA VAL A 689 -7.74 -2.23 15.83
C VAL A 689 -6.60 -2.77 15.00
N GLY A 690 -6.94 -3.39 13.87
CA GLY A 690 -5.92 -4.08 13.12
C GLY A 690 -4.86 -3.08 12.63
N ASN A 691 -4.05 -3.62 11.72
CA ASN A 691 -4.06 -2.94 10.44
C ASN A 691 -3.06 -1.77 10.35
N LEU A 692 -1.79 -2.19 10.45
CA LEU A 692 -0.49 -1.50 10.31
C LEU A 692 0.36 -1.66 11.59
N MET A 693 1.65 -1.99 11.46
CA MET A 693 2.67 -1.84 12.53
C MET A 693 2.84 -0.38 13.03
N VAL A 694 1.92 0.50 12.65
CA VAL A 694 1.89 1.94 12.89
C VAL A 694 1.26 2.28 14.24
N ASP A 695 0.39 1.43 14.81
CA ASP A 695 -0.32 1.78 16.05
C ASP A 695 0.55 1.75 17.31
N ALA A 696 1.60 0.91 17.36
CA ALA A 696 2.59 0.97 18.45
C ALA A 696 3.33 2.33 18.49
N ARG A 697 3.49 2.99 17.34
CA ARG A 697 4.17 4.30 17.22
C ARG A 697 3.22 5.50 17.32
N ARG A 698 1.92 5.35 17.02
CA ARG A 698 0.91 6.42 17.14
C ARG A 698 0.72 6.92 18.58
N TYR A 699 0.97 6.09 19.59
CA TYR A 699 0.77 6.43 21.01
C TYR A 699 2.05 6.55 21.85
N GLY A 700 3.25 6.55 21.24
CA GLY A 700 4.48 6.76 22.00
C GLY A 700 4.71 5.73 23.11
N ALA A 701 4.42 4.45 22.84
CA ALA A 701 4.77 3.35 23.74
C ALA A 701 6.29 3.17 23.75
N ARG A 702 7.00 4.03 24.49
CA ARG A 702 8.40 3.82 24.88
C ARG A 702 8.46 2.57 25.74
N GLY A 703 9.34 1.63 25.38
CA GLY A 703 9.46 0.36 26.08
C GLY A 703 8.27 -0.56 25.84
N ALA A 704 8.27 -1.25 24.71
CA ALA A 704 7.42 -2.43 24.53
C ALA A 704 7.79 -3.47 25.60
N THR A 705 7.08 -3.48 26.73
CA THR A 705 7.18 -4.56 27.70
C THR A 705 6.65 -5.84 27.05
N PRO A 706 7.30 -7.00 27.26
CA PRO A 706 6.83 -8.24 26.70
C PRO A 706 5.46 -8.55 27.30
N SER A 707 4.44 -8.56 26.45
CA SER A 707 3.06 -8.74 26.89
C SER A 707 2.79 -10.21 27.17
N ARG A 708 2.01 -10.44 28.23
CA ARG A 708 1.52 -11.76 28.62
C ARG A 708 0.68 -12.37 27.49
N PRO A 709 0.74 -13.71 27.27
CA PRO A 709 -0.14 -14.38 26.32
C PRO A 709 -1.60 -14.11 26.63
N ASP A 710 -2.40 -13.93 25.59
CA ASP A 710 -3.85 -13.80 25.69
C ASP A 710 -4.44 -14.99 26.46
N MET A 711 -5.44 -14.73 27.30
CA MET A 711 -6.04 -15.75 28.16
C MET A 711 -6.66 -16.87 27.33
N ASP A 712 -7.30 -16.54 26.21
CA ASP A 712 -7.87 -17.50 25.26
C ASP A 712 -6.81 -18.47 24.71
N PHE A 713 -5.61 -17.98 24.41
CA PHE A 713 -4.51 -18.80 23.88
C PHE A 713 -3.97 -19.76 24.94
N ILE A 714 -3.80 -19.29 26.18
CA ILE A 714 -3.40 -20.12 27.32
C ILE A 714 -4.45 -21.20 27.59
N GLU A 715 -5.74 -20.86 27.51
CA GLU A 715 -6.84 -21.81 27.70
C GLU A 715 -6.87 -22.89 26.62
N SER A 716 -6.64 -22.54 25.34
CA SER A 716 -6.52 -23.53 24.26
C SER A 716 -5.35 -24.50 24.50
N ILE A 717 -4.19 -24.01 24.93
CA ILE A 717 -3.03 -24.85 25.27
C ILE A 717 -3.37 -25.81 26.40
N LYS A 718 -3.99 -25.32 27.48
CA LYS A 718 -4.40 -26.15 28.63
C LYS A 718 -5.41 -27.23 28.20
N ALA A 719 -6.35 -26.88 27.35
CA ALA A 719 -7.35 -27.81 26.88
C ALA A 719 -6.75 -28.91 25.99
N LEU A 720 -5.79 -28.57 25.14
CA LEU A 720 -5.05 -29.56 24.34
C LEU A 720 -4.17 -30.47 25.20
N ALA A 721 -3.55 -29.94 26.26
CA ALA A 721 -2.73 -30.72 27.19
C ALA A 721 -3.55 -31.68 28.08
N LYS A 722 -4.87 -31.48 28.20
CA LYS A 722 -5.77 -32.37 28.96
C LYS A 722 -5.96 -33.74 28.29
N ASP A 723 -5.72 -33.84 26.99
CA ASP A 723 -5.80 -35.12 26.26
C ASP A 723 -4.47 -35.88 26.38
N GLU A 724 -4.53 -37.09 26.93
CA GLU A 724 -3.37 -37.95 27.19
C GLU A 724 -2.65 -38.40 25.92
N ARG A 725 -3.27 -38.24 24.74
CA ARG A 725 -2.64 -38.52 23.44
C ARG A 725 -1.76 -37.38 22.94
N ASN A 726 -1.85 -36.20 23.55
CA ASN A 726 -1.13 -35.01 23.14
C ASN A 726 0.08 -34.76 24.05
N THR A 727 1.16 -34.26 23.46
CA THR A 727 2.25 -33.61 24.18
C THR A 727 2.45 -32.23 23.56
N VAL A 728 2.15 -31.19 24.32
CA VAL A 728 2.19 -29.79 23.86
C VAL A 728 3.42 -29.11 24.45
N PHE A 729 4.24 -28.47 23.62
CA PHE A 729 5.36 -27.64 24.03
C PHE A 729 5.14 -26.20 23.62
N LEU A 730 5.25 -25.30 24.60
CA LEU A 730 5.33 -23.87 24.35
C LEU A 730 6.80 -23.45 24.35
N LEU A 731 7.31 -23.01 23.21
CA LEU A 731 8.67 -22.52 23.06
C LEU A 731 8.65 -21.01 23.25
N SER A 732 9.33 -20.46 24.26
CA SER A 732 9.37 -19.01 24.47
C SER A 732 10.78 -18.44 24.43
N SER A 733 10.89 -17.24 23.84
CA SER A 733 12.10 -16.41 23.86
C SER A 733 12.16 -15.47 25.07
N GLN A 734 11.12 -15.47 25.91
CA GLN A 734 10.99 -14.63 27.10
C GLN A 734 11.79 -15.18 28.29
N GLU A 735 12.01 -14.32 29.28
CA GLU A 735 12.70 -14.65 30.52
C GLU A 735 11.93 -15.69 31.34
N LYS A 736 12.68 -16.57 32.03
CA LYS A 736 12.12 -17.64 32.87
C LYS A 736 11.08 -17.13 33.87
N ALA A 737 11.32 -15.97 34.50
CA ALA A 737 10.40 -15.38 35.48
C ALA A 737 9.03 -15.09 34.87
N MET A 738 8.99 -14.48 33.69
CA MET A 738 7.74 -14.15 32.99
C MET A 738 6.99 -15.42 32.57
N VAL A 739 7.69 -16.40 32.02
CA VAL A 739 7.08 -17.67 31.59
C VAL A 739 6.51 -18.44 32.80
N GLN A 740 7.16 -18.34 33.96
CA GLN A 740 6.67 -18.92 35.20
C GLN A 740 5.39 -18.24 35.73
N GLU A 741 5.21 -16.94 35.50
CA GLU A 741 3.96 -16.23 35.82
C GLU A 741 2.79 -16.68 34.93
N TRP A 742 3.05 -17.08 33.68
CA TRP A 742 2.00 -17.55 32.78
C TRP A 742 1.42 -18.91 33.18
N PHE A 743 2.27 -19.76 33.78
CA PHE A 743 1.90 -21.07 34.32
C PHE A 743 2.27 -21.19 35.80
N PRO A 744 1.42 -20.63 36.70
CA PRO A 744 1.60 -20.76 38.14
C PRO A 744 1.68 -22.22 38.57
N LYS A 745 2.30 -22.48 39.72
CA LYS A 745 2.59 -23.84 40.20
C LYS A 745 1.34 -24.71 40.29
N GLU A 746 0.24 -24.14 40.76
CA GLU A 746 -1.05 -24.80 40.94
C GLU A 746 -1.65 -25.23 39.59
N THR A 747 -1.49 -24.38 38.57
CA THR A 747 -1.93 -24.67 37.20
C THR A 747 -1.00 -25.70 36.56
N TRP A 748 0.31 -25.60 36.79
CA TRP A 748 1.30 -26.53 36.22
C TRP A 748 1.06 -27.96 36.69
N GLU A 749 0.83 -28.17 38.00
CA GLU A 749 0.61 -29.49 38.61
C GLU A 749 -0.62 -30.23 38.05
N GLN A 750 -1.53 -29.53 37.38
CA GLN A 750 -2.68 -30.14 36.70
C GLN A 750 -2.36 -30.65 35.29
N TYR A 751 -1.37 -30.07 34.59
CA TYR A 751 -1.12 -30.34 33.16
C TYR A 751 0.32 -30.81 32.83
N TRP A 752 1.23 -30.83 33.81
CA TRP A 752 2.67 -31.12 33.66
C TRP A 752 3.03 -32.44 32.99
N ALA A 753 2.12 -33.43 32.99
CA ALA A 753 2.34 -34.71 32.33
C ALA A 753 2.43 -34.57 30.79
N ASN A 754 1.66 -33.65 30.22
CA ASN A 754 1.48 -33.48 28.77
C ASN A 754 1.84 -32.08 28.26
N LEU A 755 2.14 -31.13 29.17
CA LEU A 755 2.58 -29.78 28.84
C LEU A 755 4.06 -29.61 29.17
N GLY A 756 4.82 -29.15 28.18
CA GLY A 756 6.20 -28.68 28.33
C GLY A 756 6.31 -27.21 27.97
N VAL A 757 7.23 -26.48 28.62
CA VAL A 757 7.48 -25.08 28.31
C VAL A 757 8.99 -24.83 28.30
N THR A 758 9.47 -24.04 27.34
CA THR A 758 10.85 -23.55 27.31
C THR A 758 10.88 -22.03 27.48
N ALA A 759 11.95 -21.52 28.11
CA ALA A 759 12.24 -20.10 28.23
C ALA A 759 13.60 -19.79 27.61
N GLU A 760 13.81 -18.52 27.24
CA GLU A 760 15.03 -18.02 26.60
C GLU A 760 15.54 -18.90 25.44
N ASN A 761 14.65 -19.20 24.49
CA ASN A 761 14.99 -19.94 23.26
C ASN A 761 15.55 -21.36 23.50
N GLY A 762 15.19 -21.99 24.63
CA GLY A 762 15.58 -23.37 24.94
C GLY A 762 16.66 -23.50 26.01
N CYS A 763 17.11 -22.39 26.61
CA CYS A 763 18.03 -22.39 27.76
C CYS A 763 17.45 -23.09 28.99
N PHE A 764 16.18 -22.79 29.29
CA PHE A 764 15.44 -23.45 30.36
C PHE A 764 14.29 -24.24 29.76
N TYR A 765 14.01 -25.40 30.34
CA TYR A 765 12.80 -26.13 30.02
C TYR A 765 12.18 -26.76 31.26
N ARG A 766 10.86 -26.95 31.20
CA ARG A 766 10.07 -27.59 32.24
C ARG A 766 9.10 -28.55 31.58
N TRP A 767 9.24 -29.85 31.84
CA TRP A 767 8.36 -30.88 31.30
C TRP A 767 8.42 -32.13 32.19
N GLY A 768 7.26 -32.70 32.57
CA GLY A 768 7.24 -33.96 33.31
C GLY A 768 7.90 -33.90 34.70
N LYS A 769 8.15 -32.70 35.25
CA LYS A 769 8.70 -32.45 36.60
C LYS A 769 8.17 -31.13 37.17
N ALA A 770 8.26 -30.98 38.49
CA ALA A 770 7.87 -29.75 39.19
C ALA A 770 8.89 -28.61 38.99
N THR A 771 10.17 -28.92 38.77
CA THR A 771 11.28 -27.94 38.69
C THR A 771 11.71 -27.66 37.25
N TRP A 772 12.15 -26.43 36.99
CA TRP A 772 12.83 -26.05 35.75
C TRP A 772 14.22 -26.68 35.69
N GLU A 773 14.58 -27.25 34.54
CA GLU A 773 15.95 -27.69 34.26
C GLU A 773 16.66 -26.62 33.45
N ASN A 774 17.92 -26.39 33.80
CA ASN A 774 18.78 -25.44 33.13
C ASN A 774 19.79 -26.22 32.27
N LEU A 775 19.72 -26.06 30.95
CA LEU A 775 20.64 -26.71 30.01
C LEU A 775 21.99 -25.99 29.92
N THR A 776 22.18 -24.91 30.71
CA THR A 776 23.34 -24.00 30.63
C THR A 776 24.24 -24.01 31.86
N GLU A 777 23.99 -24.86 32.87
CA GLU A 777 24.83 -24.92 34.08
C GLU A 777 26.30 -25.26 33.80
N GLU A 778 26.60 -25.84 32.63
CA GLU A 778 27.95 -26.20 32.19
C GLU A 778 28.54 -25.24 31.15
N LEU A 779 27.82 -24.18 30.72
CA LEU A 779 28.29 -23.27 29.67
C LEU A 779 29.15 -22.14 30.22
N ASP A 780 30.25 -21.82 29.52
CA ASP A 780 31.04 -20.63 29.83
C ASP A 780 30.28 -19.36 29.43
N LEU A 781 30.00 -18.51 30.41
CA LEU A 781 29.34 -17.20 30.24
C LEU A 781 30.31 -16.02 30.40
N SER A 782 31.62 -16.27 30.43
CA SER A 782 32.66 -15.23 30.58
C SER A 782 32.59 -14.14 29.48
N TRP A 783 32.15 -14.52 28.27
CA TRP A 783 31.93 -13.64 27.13
C TRP A 783 30.89 -12.52 27.40
N LYS A 784 29.92 -12.76 28.30
CA LYS A 784 28.87 -11.76 28.61
C LYS A 784 29.43 -10.48 29.20
N GLU A 785 30.47 -10.57 30.02
CA GLU A 785 31.08 -9.37 30.61
C GLU A 785 31.80 -8.51 29.56
N ARG A 786 32.44 -9.16 28.58
CA ARG A 786 33.05 -8.46 27.44
C ARG A 786 31.99 -7.81 26.55
N ALA A 787 30.98 -8.58 26.15
CA ALA A 787 29.87 -8.09 25.34
C ALA A 787 29.09 -6.96 26.05
N ARG A 788 28.78 -7.10 27.34
CA ARG A 788 28.06 -6.09 28.15
C ARG A 788 28.79 -4.76 28.18
N LYS A 789 30.13 -4.76 28.31
CA LYS A 789 30.91 -3.50 28.28
C LYS A 789 30.75 -2.79 26.95
N LEU A 790 30.86 -3.52 25.84
CA LEU A 790 30.67 -2.95 24.50
C LEU A 790 29.23 -2.45 24.32
N LEU A 791 28.23 -3.27 24.65
CA LEU A 791 26.82 -2.88 24.57
C LEU A 791 26.52 -1.62 25.38
N ARG A 792 27.11 -1.46 26.58
CA ARG A 792 26.95 -0.24 27.40
C ARG A 792 27.50 0.99 26.70
N MET A 793 28.66 0.89 26.05
CA MET A 793 29.22 2.01 25.29
C MET A 793 28.28 2.47 24.17
N TYR A 794 27.64 1.54 23.46
CA TYR A 794 26.64 1.87 22.44
C TYR A 794 25.34 2.40 23.06
N THR A 795 24.90 1.86 24.19
CA THR A 795 23.72 2.38 24.90
C THR A 795 23.91 3.81 25.41
N ASP A 796 25.09 4.14 25.92
CA ASP A 796 25.40 5.49 26.41
C ASP A 796 25.51 6.51 25.26
N ARG A 797 25.95 6.07 24.07
CA ARG A 797 26.06 6.91 22.86
C ARG A 797 24.73 7.08 22.13
N VAL A 798 23.86 6.08 22.14
CA VAL A 798 22.65 6.02 21.31
C VAL A 798 21.39 6.15 22.18
N HIS A 799 20.81 7.35 22.16
CA HIS A 799 19.59 7.67 22.89
C HIS A 799 18.42 6.78 22.46
N GLY A 800 17.63 6.31 23.43
CA GLY A 800 16.47 5.44 23.16
C GLY A 800 16.85 3.97 22.96
N THR A 801 18.07 3.57 23.30
CA THR A 801 18.49 2.17 23.29
C THR A 801 18.60 1.63 24.71
N TYR A 802 18.46 0.32 24.87
CA TYR A 802 18.63 -0.33 26.16
C TYR A 802 19.13 -1.76 25.99
N ILE A 803 19.77 -2.28 27.03
CA ILE A 803 20.27 -3.65 27.08
C ILE A 803 19.26 -4.47 27.87
N GLN A 804 18.75 -5.53 27.26
CA GLN A 804 18.04 -6.59 27.95
C GLN A 804 19.01 -7.73 28.22
N GLU A 805 19.25 -7.99 29.50
CA GLU A 805 20.10 -9.08 29.95
C GLU A 805 19.25 -10.30 30.32
N LYS A 806 19.39 -11.38 29.55
CA LYS A 806 18.75 -12.68 29.81
C LYS A 806 19.74 -13.61 30.52
N ALA A 807 19.34 -14.79 30.99
CA ALA A 807 20.26 -15.72 31.66
C ALA A 807 21.38 -16.23 30.74
N CYS A 808 21.08 -16.52 29.46
CA CYS A 808 22.09 -17.00 28.50
C CYS A 808 22.39 -16.06 27.32
N SER A 809 21.59 -15.02 27.07
CA SER A 809 21.85 -14.06 25.99
C SER A 809 21.89 -12.60 26.46
N LEU A 810 22.44 -11.73 25.61
CA LEU A 810 22.39 -10.28 25.76
C LEU A 810 21.73 -9.69 24.51
N VAL A 811 20.73 -8.83 24.70
CA VAL A 811 20.02 -8.19 23.58
C VAL A 811 20.13 -6.69 23.71
N TRP A 812 20.62 -6.04 22.66
CA TRP A 812 20.62 -4.59 22.54
C TRP A 812 19.44 -4.16 21.68
N HIS A 813 18.51 -3.41 22.27
CA HIS A 813 17.31 -2.93 21.61
C HIS A 813 17.51 -1.48 21.17
N TYR A 814 17.17 -1.20 19.92
CA TYR A 814 17.26 0.14 19.35
C TYR A 814 15.97 0.59 18.64
N ALA A 815 14.84 -0.05 18.98
CA ALA A 815 13.54 0.29 18.42
C ALA A 815 13.10 1.73 18.71
N ASP A 816 13.47 2.27 19.88
CA ASP A 816 13.05 3.59 20.36
C ASP A 816 14.03 4.72 19.98
N CYS A 817 15.06 4.44 19.18
CA CYS A 817 15.98 5.44 18.65
C CYS A 817 15.63 5.85 17.20
N ASP A 818 16.31 6.87 16.66
CA ASP A 818 16.22 7.17 15.23
C ASP A 818 16.66 5.95 14.41
N GLN A 819 15.83 5.49 13.49
CA GLN A 819 16.00 4.20 12.82
C GLN A 819 17.24 4.15 11.93
N ASP A 820 17.58 5.27 11.25
CA ASP A 820 18.77 5.34 10.41
C ASP A 820 20.03 5.30 11.29
N TRP A 821 20.05 6.14 12.33
CA TRP A 821 21.14 6.18 13.28
C TRP A 821 21.31 4.85 14.03
N GLY A 822 20.21 4.28 14.53
CA GLY A 822 20.15 3.00 15.20
C GLY A 822 20.63 1.85 14.34
N ALA A 823 20.20 1.79 13.07
CA ALA A 823 20.66 0.76 12.14
C ALA A 823 22.15 0.89 11.79
N MET A 824 22.65 2.13 11.63
CA MET A 824 24.09 2.38 11.46
C MET A 824 24.89 1.90 12.66
N GLN A 825 24.45 2.26 13.86
CA GLN A 825 25.09 1.86 15.12
C GLN A 825 24.96 0.36 15.38
N ALA A 826 23.85 -0.28 14.99
CA ALA A 826 23.66 -1.72 15.10
C ALA A 826 24.63 -2.49 14.20
N ARG A 827 24.89 -2.02 12.97
CA ARG A 827 25.89 -2.62 12.07
C ARG A 827 27.29 -2.51 12.65
N GLU A 828 27.68 -1.29 13.05
CA GLU A 828 28.97 -1.03 13.71
C GLU A 828 29.14 -1.88 14.97
N LEU A 829 28.08 -2.00 15.79
CA LEU A 829 28.06 -2.83 16.98
C LEU A 829 28.17 -4.32 16.65
N THR A 830 27.53 -4.78 15.57
CA THR A 830 27.59 -6.18 15.12
C THR A 830 29.02 -6.53 14.72
N ASP A 831 29.65 -5.70 13.88
CA ASP A 831 31.04 -5.90 13.44
C ASP A 831 32.00 -5.92 14.66
N HIS A 832 31.85 -4.98 15.60
CA HIS A 832 32.68 -4.95 16.81
C HIS A 832 32.42 -6.13 17.77
N LEU A 833 31.18 -6.61 17.87
CA LEU A 833 30.85 -7.79 18.68
C LEU A 833 31.43 -9.05 18.06
N GLU A 834 31.37 -9.19 16.73
CA GLU A 834 31.98 -10.32 16.00
C GLU A 834 33.50 -10.33 16.18
N ASP A 835 34.17 -9.17 16.09
CA ASP A 835 35.61 -9.06 16.29
C ASP A 835 36.04 -9.40 17.73
N ILE A 836 35.33 -8.88 18.75
CA ILE A 836 35.69 -9.11 20.17
C ILE A 836 35.40 -10.55 20.61
N LEU A 837 34.39 -11.18 20.01
CA LEU A 837 33.89 -12.51 20.40
C LEU A 837 34.31 -13.61 19.41
N GLU A 838 35.26 -13.35 18.49
CA GLU A 838 35.71 -14.32 17.49
C GLU A 838 36.22 -15.63 18.12
N SER A 839 36.89 -15.53 19.28
CA SER A 839 37.42 -16.68 20.01
C SER A 839 36.39 -17.41 20.89
N ASP A 840 35.18 -16.86 21.04
CA ASP A 840 34.13 -17.39 21.89
C ASP A 840 33.11 -18.23 21.07
N GLU A 841 32.51 -19.26 21.68
CA GLU A 841 31.48 -20.10 21.02
C GLU A 841 30.10 -19.41 20.99
N VAL A 842 30.04 -18.17 20.50
CA VAL A 842 28.83 -17.33 20.45
C VAL A 842 28.52 -16.86 19.03
N ASP A 843 27.24 -16.59 18.79
CA ASP A 843 26.71 -15.97 17.58
C ASP A 843 26.20 -14.56 17.90
N VAL A 844 26.54 -13.62 17.03
CA VAL A 844 25.96 -12.27 17.00
C VAL A 844 24.88 -12.26 15.93
N ILE A 845 23.64 -12.01 16.35
CA ILE A 845 22.46 -12.12 15.49
C ILE A 845 21.84 -10.74 15.32
N PRO A 846 22.06 -10.08 14.17
CA PRO A 846 21.34 -8.86 13.85
C PRO A 846 19.87 -9.19 13.56
N GLY A 847 18.96 -8.51 14.26
CA GLY A 847 17.52 -8.61 14.10
C GLY A 847 16.88 -7.25 13.79
N GLN A 848 15.57 -7.24 13.54
CA GLN A 848 14.86 -5.98 13.31
C GLN A 848 14.82 -5.16 14.61
N CYS A 849 15.46 -3.98 14.60
CA CYS A 849 15.54 -3.09 15.77
C CYS A 849 16.24 -3.71 17.00
N ARG A 850 17.01 -4.79 16.84
CA ARG A 850 17.76 -5.42 17.93
C ARG A 850 19.03 -6.13 17.45
N VAL A 851 20.02 -6.27 18.33
CA VAL A 851 21.18 -7.15 18.14
C VAL A 851 21.25 -8.11 19.32
N GLU A 852 21.18 -9.43 19.07
CA GLU A 852 21.23 -10.46 20.11
C GLU A 852 22.54 -11.24 20.05
N VAL A 853 23.22 -11.37 21.19
CA VAL A 853 24.41 -12.22 21.35
C VAL A 853 24.03 -13.44 22.18
N ARG A 854 24.22 -14.65 21.63
CA ARG A 854 23.87 -15.92 22.30
C ARG A 854 24.91 -17.02 22.02
N PRO A 855 25.04 -18.04 22.89
CA PRO A 855 25.88 -19.21 22.62
C PRO A 855 25.40 -20.02 21.41
N LYS A 856 26.32 -20.55 20.60
CA LYS A 856 26.01 -21.41 19.43
C LYS A 856 25.24 -22.68 19.77
N THR A 857 25.51 -23.21 20.98
CA THR A 857 24.94 -24.46 21.49
C THR A 857 23.48 -24.34 21.94
N ILE A 858 22.96 -23.13 22.10
CA ILE A 858 21.58 -22.88 22.55
C ILE A 858 20.76 -22.29 21.41
N ASN A 859 19.90 -23.12 20.81
CA ASN A 859 18.86 -22.65 19.90
C ASN A 859 17.59 -23.51 20.03
N LYS A 860 16.46 -22.99 19.52
CA LYS A 860 15.16 -23.67 19.59
C LYS A 860 15.18 -25.03 18.89
N GLY A 861 15.96 -25.18 17.82
CA GLY A 861 16.15 -26.45 17.11
C GLY A 861 16.78 -27.52 18.01
N VAL A 862 17.88 -27.22 18.68
CA VAL A 862 18.57 -28.13 19.62
C VAL A 862 17.65 -28.54 20.77
N ALA A 863 16.90 -27.58 21.33
CA ALA A 863 15.93 -27.87 22.39
C ALA A 863 14.82 -28.82 21.91
N VAL A 864 14.23 -28.56 20.74
CA VAL A 864 13.23 -29.43 20.12
C VAL A 864 13.80 -30.82 19.80
N GLU A 865 15.05 -30.91 19.36
CA GLU A 865 15.70 -32.19 19.07
C GLU A 865 15.85 -33.05 20.33
N LEU A 866 16.32 -32.47 21.43
CA LEU A 866 16.46 -33.14 22.72
C LEU A 866 15.10 -33.64 23.25
N LEU A 867 14.06 -32.81 23.12
CA LEU A 867 12.70 -33.13 23.53
C LEU A 867 12.12 -34.28 22.70
N LEU A 868 12.20 -34.20 21.37
CA LEU A 868 11.70 -35.25 20.46
C LEU A 868 12.42 -36.59 20.70
N ARG A 869 13.77 -36.59 20.82
CA ARG A 869 14.54 -37.80 21.15
C ARG A 869 14.06 -38.44 22.47
N THR A 870 13.69 -37.63 23.45
CA THR A 870 13.20 -38.12 24.76
C THR A 870 11.80 -38.73 24.67
N ILE A 871 10.92 -38.16 23.84
CA ILE A 871 9.56 -38.67 23.59
C ILE A 871 9.62 -39.99 22.80
N GLU A 872 10.43 -40.03 21.76
CA GLU A 872 10.58 -41.18 20.84
C GLU A 872 11.22 -42.39 21.53
N LYS A 873 12.13 -42.18 22.50
CA LYS A 873 12.70 -43.26 23.33
C LYS A 873 11.65 -44.14 24.02
N LYS A 874 10.46 -43.59 24.32
CA LYS A 874 9.36 -44.35 24.93
C LYS A 874 8.55 -45.11 23.87
N LYS A 875 8.07 -44.40 22.85
CA LYS A 875 7.28 -44.92 21.72
C LYS A 875 7.35 -43.93 20.54
N PRO A 876 7.28 -44.39 19.27
CA PRO A 876 7.30 -43.52 18.10
C PRO A 876 6.10 -42.55 18.10
N VAL A 877 6.32 -41.37 17.52
CA VAL A 877 5.32 -40.32 17.31
C VAL A 877 4.70 -40.49 15.94
N ASP A 878 3.38 -40.34 15.81
CA ASP A 878 2.65 -40.48 14.54
C ASP A 878 2.07 -39.15 14.01
N PHE A 879 2.17 -38.07 14.79
CA PHE A 879 1.81 -36.71 14.38
C PHE A 879 2.70 -35.65 15.03
N VAL A 880 3.22 -34.71 14.23
CA VAL A 880 3.98 -33.54 14.69
C VAL A 880 3.41 -32.28 14.03
N LEU A 881 2.96 -31.32 14.85
CA LEU A 881 2.61 -29.97 14.41
C LEU A 881 3.59 -28.98 15.02
N CYS A 882 4.23 -28.15 14.21
CA CYS A 882 5.18 -27.14 14.63
C CYS A 882 4.78 -25.79 14.04
N VAL A 883 4.62 -24.79 14.91
CA VAL A 883 4.18 -23.45 14.52
C VAL A 883 5.13 -22.40 15.11
N GLY A 884 5.59 -21.46 14.29
CA GLY A 884 6.45 -20.33 14.70
C GLY A 884 6.28 -19.10 13.82
N ASP A 885 6.86 -17.97 14.21
CA ASP A 885 6.65 -16.66 13.56
C ASP A 885 7.90 -15.78 13.42
N ASP A 886 9.05 -16.13 14.01
CA ASP A 886 10.30 -15.34 14.04
C ASP A 886 11.51 -16.10 13.44
N ARG A 887 12.54 -15.41 12.95
CA ARG A 887 13.75 -16.00 12.33
C ARG A 887 14.43 -17.01 13.26
N SER A 888 14.29 -16.86 14.58
CA SER A 888 14.78 -17.83 15.57
C SER A 888 14.18 -19.24 15.41
N ASP A 889 13.07 -19.36 14.69
CA ASP A 889 12.33 -20.62 14.51
C ASP A 889 12.81 -21.41 13.30
N GLU A 890 13.62 -20.79 12.45
CA GLU A 890 14.17 -21.43 11.25
C GLU A 890 15.04 -22.65 11.58
N ASP A 891 15.77 -22.59 12.70
CA ASP A 891 16.55 -23.72 13.22
C ASP A 891 15.63 -24.92 13.59
N MET A 892 14.45 -24.63 14.15
CA MET A 892 13.43 -25.63 14.48
C MET A 892 12.78 -26.19 13.21
N PHE A 893 12.44 -25.33 12.24
CA PHE A 893 11.85 -25.77 10.98
C PHE A 893 12.81 -26.60 10.13
N ALA A 894 14.10 -26.22 10.08
CA ALA A 894 15.14 -26.98 9.40
C ALA A 894 15.27 -28.40 9.95
N LEU A 895 15.33 -28.55 11.28
CA LEU A 895 15.38 -29.85 11.96
C LEU A 895 14.19 -30.73 11.60
N ILE A 896 12.97 -30.18 11.65
CA ILE A 896 11.74 -30.94 11.40
C ILE A 896 11.66 -31.36 9.92
N ARG A 897 12.09 -30.50 9.01
CA ARG A 897 12.16 -30.79 7.57
C ARG A 897 13.22 -31.85 7.25
N ASP A 898 14.39 -31.80 7.87
CA ASP A 898 15.43 -32.82 7.68
C ASP A 898 14.94 -34.17 8.18
N ARG A 899 14.21 -34.21 9.30
CA ARG A 899 13.52 -35.42 9.79
C ARG A 899 12.44 -35.93 8.84
N GLN A 900 11.67 -35.07 8.17
CA GLN A 900 10.71 -35.49 7.15
C GLN A 900 11.39 -36.27 6.02
N ARG A 901 12.57 -35.82 5.56
CA ARG A 901 13.34 -36.49 4.49
C ARG A 901 13.85 -37.88 4.91
N PHE A 902 14.24 -38.06 6.17
CA PHE A 902 14.62 -39.37 6.71
C PHE A 902 13.42 -40.28 7.03
N SER A 903 12.20 -39.72 7.14
CA SER A 903 10.95 -40.42 7.48
C SER A 903 10.07 -40.75 6.27
N GLU A 904 10.53 -40.60 5.02
CA GLU A 904 9.78 -41.03 3.82
C GLU A 904 9.53 -42.56 3.77
N GLN A 905 10.01 -43.32 4.77
CA GLN A 905 9.69 -44.73 5.03
C GLN A 905 8.74 -44.96 6.25
N GLY A 906 8.26 -43.91 6.92
CA GLY A 906 7.52 -43.97 8.19
C GLY A 906 6.14 -43.28 8.18
N ASN A 907 5.18 -43.89 8.87
CA ASN A 907 3.74 -43.54 8.92
C ASN A 907 3.43 -42.28 9.80
N CYS A 908 4.27 -41.22 9.78
CA CYS A 908 4.14 -40.04 10.65
C CYS A 908 3.74 -38.78 9.87
N ALA A 909 2.65 -38.12 10.28
CA ALA A 909 2.20 -36.87 9.68
C ALA A 909 2.91 -35.66 10.31
N VAL A 910 3.72 -34.94 9.54
CA VAL A 910 4.51 -33.80 10.03
C VAL A 910 4.10 -32.51 9.33
N TYR A 911 3.79 -31.48 10.10
CA TYR A 911 3.38 -30.16 9.65
C TYR A 911 4.27 -29.10 10.31
N ALA A 912 5.17 -28.48 9.55
CA ALA A 912 5.93 -27.31 9.96
C ALA A 912 5.32 -26.06 9.31
N CYS A 913 4.86 -25.13 10.13
CA CYS A 913 4.04 -24.00 9.72
C CYS A 913 4.59 -22.67 10.25
N THR A 914 4.79 -21.69 9.37
CA THR A 914 5.07 -20.31 9.77
C THR A 914 3.77 -19.51 9.89
N VAL A 915 3.67 -18.60 10.86
CA VAL A 915 2.54 -17.65 10.98
C VAL A 915 2.93 -16.35 10.29
N GLY A 916 2.11 -15.93 9.33
CA GLY A 916 2.44 -14.86 8.39
C GLY A 916 3.29 -15.37 7.20
N LEU A 917 3.08 -14.76 6.05
CA LEU A 917 3.74 -15.17 4.80
C LEU A 917 5.16 -14.57 4.73
N ARG A 918 6.18 -15.42 4.84
CA ARG A 918 7.61 -15.04 4.83
C ARG A 918 8.48 -16.18 4.28
N PRO A 919 9.68 -15.92 3.74
CA PRO A 919 10.63 -16.97 3.42
C PRO A 919 11.03 -17.74 4.69
N SER A 920 10.81 -19.05 4.72
CA SER A 920 11.03 -19.94 5.86
C SER A 920 11.37 -21.37 5.40
N HIS A 921 12.05 -22.14 6.24
CA HIS A 921 12.24 -23.57 6.09
C HIS A 921 10.95 -24.38 6.36
N ALA A 922 9.90 -23.74 6.89
CA ALA A 922 8.57 -24.33 7.03
C ALA A 922 7.92 -24.60 5.66
N GLY A 923 7.29 -25.78 5.50
CA GLY A 923 6.57 -26.14 4.27
C GLY A 923 5.15 -25.58 4.17
N TYR A 924 4.57 -25.17 5.30
CA TYR A 924 3.22 -24.64 5.39
C TYR A 924 3.19 -23.22 5.97
N TYR A 925 2.10 -22.50 5.73
CA TYR A 925 1.86 -21.19 6.37
C TYR A 925 0.41 -21.02 6.82
N LEU A 926 0.23 -20.20 7.87
CA LEU A 926 -1.04 -19.62 8.31
C LEU A 926 -0.98 -18.11 8.06
N SER A 927 -2.04 -17.51 7.53
CA SER A 927 -2.01 -16.12 7.08
C SER A 927 -1.90 -15.13 8.25
N GLU A 928 -2.63 -15.41 9.33
CA GLU A 928 -2.78 -14.52 10.48
C GLU A 928 -2.89 -15.31 11.80
N MET A 929 -2.70 -14.60 12.92
CA MET A 929 -2.89 -15.18 14.26
C MET A 929 -4.33 -15.70 14.48
N ALA A 930 -5.33 -15.13 13.77
CA ALA A 930 -6.70 -15.61 13.81
C ALA A 930 -6.85 -17.04 13.27
N GLU A 931 -6.13 -17.39 12.20
CA GLU A 931 -6.14 -18.74 11.63
C GLU A 931 -5.46 -19.75 12.58
N LEU A 932 -4.38 -19.34 13.27
CA LEU A 932 -3.77 -20.16 14.32
C LEU A 932 -4.77 -20.43 15.47
N ARG A 933 -5.52 -19.41 15.91
CA ARG A 933 -6.57 -19.59 16.93
C ARG A 933 -7.66 -20.55 16.44
N GLN A 934 -8.07 -20.43 15.18
CA GLN A 934 -9.06 -21.32 14.57
C GLN A 934 -8.55 -22.77 14.54
N LEU A 935 -7.30 -22.99 14.15
CA LEU A 935 -6.65 -24.31 14.17
C LEU A 935 -6.63 -24.89 15.58
N LEU A 936 -6.14 -24.14 16.58
CA LEU A 936 -6.07 -24.60 17.97
C LEU A 936 -7.45 -24.94 18.53
N LYS A 937 -8.47 -24.12 18.23
CA LYS A 937 -9.86 -24.38 18.63
C LYS A 937 -10.44 -25.62 17.95
N ALA A 938 -10.17 -25.82 16.65
CA ALA A 938 -10.61 -27.00 15.93
C ALA A 938 -9.96 -28.29 16.47
N LEU A 939 -8.68 -28.23 16.86
CA LEU A 939 -7.98 -29.33 17.53
C LEU A 939 -8.56 -29.60 18.92
N GLN A 940 -8.86 -28.55 19.69
CA GLN A 940 -9.46 -28.62 21.02
C GLN A 940 -10.84 -29.30 20.99
N ASP A 941 -11.74 -28.88 20.10
CA ASP A 941 -13.08 -29.46 19.98
C ASP A 941 -13.03 -30.97 19.72
N LYS A 942 -12.05 -31.43 18.94
CA LYS A 942 -11.90 -32.85 18.62
C LYS A 942 -11.21 -33.65 19.70
N SER A 943 -10.28 -33.04 20.42
CA SER A 943 -9.64 -33.59 21.61
C SER A 943 -10.66 -33.87 22.73
N ILE A 944 -11.65 -32.98 22.93
CA ILE A 944 -12.72 -33.15 23.92
C ILE A 944 -13.77 -34.17 23.48
N SER A 945 -14.09 -34.25 22.17
CA SER A 945 -15.10 -35.17 21.62
C SER A 945 -14.73 -36.66 21.72
N ALA A 946 -13.43 -37.00 21.75
CA ALA A 946 -12.95 -38.37 21.82
C ALA A 946 -13.14 -39.03 23.21
N ASN A 947 -13.55 -38.26 24.22
CA ASN A 947 -13.89 -38.74 25.57
C ASN A 947 -15.39 -39.12 25.74
N ARG A 948 -16.21 -39.02 24.69
CA ARG A 948 -17.57 -39.59 24.70
C ARG A 948 -17.52 -40.96 24.01
N SER A 949 -17.98 -41.96 24.77
CA SER A 949 -18.00 -43.40 24.49
C SER A 949 -18.12 -43.78 23.02
N TYR A 950 -17.19 -44.61 22.52
CA TYR A 950 -17.30 -45.27 21.21
C TYR A 950 -18.64 -46.00 21.10
N SER A 951 -19.35 -45.77 19.99
CA SER A 951 -20.57 -46.51 19.70
C SER A 951 -20.21 -47.91 19.19
N THR A 952 -21.14 -48.86 19.29
CA THR A 952 -20.96 -50.26 18.85
C THR A 952 -20.52 -50.41 17.39
N THR A 953 -20.71 -49.38 16.57
CA THR A 953 -20.29 -49.30 15.17
C THR A 953 -18.80 -48.99 14.99
N ASP A 954 -18.14 -48.41 15.99
CA ASP A 954 -16.70 -48.10 15.94
C ASP A 954 -15.85 -49.33 16.33
N LEU A 955 -16.39 -50.22 17.16
CA LEU A 955 -15.74 -51.48 17.55
C LEU A 955 -15.67 -52.49 16.39
N THR A 956 -16.69 -52.53 15.52
CA THR A 956 -16.71 -53.41 14.34
C THR A 956 -15.70 -52.98 13.28
N LEU A 957 -15.35 -51.70 13.20
CA LEU A 957 -14.29 -51.19 12.33
C LEU A 957 -12.88 -51.54 12.84
N LEU A 958 -12.69 -51.68 14.16
CA LEU A 958 -11.44 -52.16 14.75
C LEU A 958 -11.24 -53.67 14.55
N ASP A 959 -12.29 -54.47 14.67
CA ASP A 959 -12.24 -55.92 14.42
C ASP A 959 -12.01 -56.26 12.94
N SER A 960 -12.44 -55.41 12.01
CA SER A 960 -12.21 -55.63 10.57
C SER A 960 -10.74 -55.52 10.14
N ARG A 961 -9.83 -55.05 11.00
CA ARG A 961 -8.40 -54.89 10.71
C ARG A 961 -7.52 -56.06 11.18
N SER A 962 -8.06 -57.06 11.88
CA SER A 962 -7.27 -58.16 12.44
C SER A 962 -7.29 -59.47 11.62
N SER A 963 -7.88 -59.50 10.42
CA SER A 963 -7.91 -60.73 9.60
C SER A 963 -7.75 -60.48 8.11
N GLY A 964 -6.49 -60.30 7.68
CA GLY A 964 -6.07 -60.49 6.30
C GLY A 964 -4.97 -61.56 6.24
N GLY A 965 -5.35 -62.81 5.94
CA GLY A 965 -4.39 -63.92 5.81
C GLY A 965 -4.98 -65.23 5.30
N ASN A 966 -4.94 -65.40 3.98
CA ASN A 966 -4.86 -66.64 3.18
C ASN A 966 -6.01 -67.68 3.13
N GLN A 967 -6.10 -68.25 1.92
CA GLN A 967 -7.08 -69.16 1.32
C GLN A 967 -7.16 -70.57 1.94
N ALA A 968 -8.36 -71.18 1.94
CA ALA A 968 -8.73 -72.44 1.23
C ALA A 968 -10.04 -73.06 1.78
N PRO A 969 -10.83 -73.84 0.99
CA PRO A 969 -12.19 -74.27 1.35
C PRO A 969 -12.25 -75.74 1.83
N LEU A 970 -13.25 -76.06 2.68
CA LEU A 970 -14.07 -77.31 2.68
C LEU A 970 -14.66 -77.59 4.09
N GLY A 971 -15.93 -78.04 4.13
CA GLY A 971 -16.38 -78.99 5.17
C GLY A 971 -17.59 -78.59 6.02
N ARG A 972 -18.74 -79.23 5.75
CA ARG A 972 -19.99 -79.25 6.54
C ARG A 972 -19.80 -79.66 8.01
N ARG A 973 -20.58 -79.10 8.96
CA ARG A 973 -21.55 -79.83 9.83
C ARG A 973 -22.34 -78.91 10.79
N ARG A 974 -23.41 -79.51 11.34
CA ARG A 974 -24.67 -79.02 11.93
C ARG A 974 -24.60 -78.48 13.38
N PRO A 975 -25.71 -77.93 13.93
CA PRO A 975 -25.77 -77.04 15.10
C PRO A 975 -26.26 -77.71 16.40
N THR A 976 -26.07 -77.03 17.53
CA THR A 976 -26.81 -77.29 18.79
C THR A 976 -27.07 -75.99 19.56
N THR A 977 -28.32 -75.86 20.02
CA THR A 977 -28.96 -74.77 20.81
C THR A 977 -28.88 -75.06 22.34
N PRO A 978 -29.71 -74.49 23.25
CA PRO A 978 -29.47 -73.24 24.02
C PRO A 978 -29.78 -73.39 25.54
N GLY A 979 -29.67 -72.32 26.34
CA GLY A 979 -30.31 -72.19 27.67
C GLY A 979 -29.66 -71.08 28.50
N GLN A 980 -30.29 -70.34 29.40
CA GLN A 980 -31.65 -70.22 29.93
C GLN A 980 -31.63 -68.91 30.77
N LYS A 981 -32.73 -68.13 30.78
CA LYS A 981 -33.03 -67.06 31.77
C LYS A 981 -33.56 -67.69 33.09
N PRO A 982 -34.16 -66.98 34.10
CA PRO A 982 -34.15 -65.56 34.54
C PRO A 982 -33.99 -65.41 36.08
N GLY A 983 -34.05 -64.18 36.63
CA GLY A 983 -34.29 -63.96 38.07
C GLY A 983 -34.42 -62.49 38.48
N ALA A 984 -35.42 -62.15 39.28
CA ALA A 984 -36.01 -60.82 39.42
C ALA A 984 -35.72 -60.09 40.75
N THR A 985 -36.02 -58.78 40.75
CA THR A 985 -36.56 -57.93 41.85
C THR A 985 -35.74 -57.65 43.12
N ASN A 986 -35.51 -56.36 43.41
CA ASN A 986 -36.17 -55.67 44.53
C ASN A 986 -36.06 -54.12 44.50
N ARG A 987 -37.15 -53.47 44.94
CA ARG A 987 -37.33 -52.03 45.24
C ARG A 987 -36.71 -51.72 46.64
N ARG A 988 -36.40 -50.51 47.14
CA ARG A 988 -37.11 -49.20 47.26
C ARG A 988 -36.14 -48.17 47.97
N PRO A 989 -36.52 -46.93 48.39
CA PRO A 989 -35.78 -45.66 48.12
C PRO A 989 -35.43 -44.82 49.39
N LEU A 990 -34.95 -43.58 49.23
CA LEU A 990 -35.05 -42.38 50.12
C LEU A 990 -34.33 -41.20 49.40
N GLU A 991 -34.99 -40.12 48.95
CA GLU A 991 -35.28 -38.82 49.65
C GLU A 991 -34.03 -38.13 50.25
N GLY A 992 -33.71 -36.83 50.07
CA GLY A 992 -34.34 -35.66 49.45
C GLY A 992 -33.54 -34.36 49.75
N LEU A 993 -34.02 -33.21 49.21
CA LEU A 993 -33.73 -31.77 49.50
C LEU A 993 -32.41 -31.18 48.96
N ILE A 994 -32.34 -30.24 47.99
CA ILE A 994 -32.97 -28.91 47.73
C ILE A 994 -32.47 -27.81 48.69
N GLU A 995 -31.64 -26.87 48.21
CA GLU A 995 -32.02 -25.54 47.67
C GLU A 995 -30.93 -25.00 46.73
#